data_AF-A0A1C0VVU6-F1
#
_entry.id   AF-A0A1C0VVU6-F1
#
_cell.length_a   1.000
_cell.length_b   1.000
_cell.length_c   1.000
_cell.angle_alpha   90.00
_cell.angle_beta   90.00
_cell.angle_gamma   90.00
#
_symmetry.space_group_name_H-M   'P 1'
#
loop_
_entity.id
_entity.type
_entity.pdbx_description
1 polymer ?
#
loop_
_entity_poly.entity_id
_entity_poly.type
_entity_poly.pdbx_seq_one_letter_code
_entity_poly.pdbx_strand_id
1 'polypeptide(L)'
;MRVEACCQRILSHVLPIVDGNREGICIDVGVGTFAFYCEMFAMLGFKTVAVEPLPVDGVRVLCQYDGITLIEACLSDVNGTKTIHLGNVAAGLDSNYASLEPDWFGVSTETREVQSLTLSKLLLNFNAEKVTCLKLDIEGAESTVIRAFRELPKAWLPSVVMFEYGGWSTRATGQNGWSPKFFGATMECLNALKECGYGFSVMVDNALDTEAKVFDLQTSNLEPDNIFYQNGGYGNIISFRNLTLPEDEVRKICSPYYEISPSNSINIGTEDNVATSPDSEEAEVYKFQLHLLRQELEQHKGELQQIRSQSQSQLHQTQSELEQFQSQLHQTQEVLEQFQDQIQQAETLLQEYQGQLHQTQSELEQSQSQLHQTQSELEKSQSQLHQTQSELEQSQSQLHQTQSELEKSQSQLHQTQSELRESQEELGEFQAIAEQFQEQLHQTHAVLEQSQSKLHETQTELAQTKSQLYQSQWEEERSRFQLHQTQAELGKSQSELHQIKAQLQQSQSQVEETQSLFRQAQSQIHQLHKNKNELKRVSHQFYHLQGELEESQLDVKQSQTVLKKFQSQIHENKSELKRADYQIHQIQGELEQSESQLHQTQQELEQSESQLHQTQQELEQSQSQLHQTQQELEQLKSQFSQTQVELVRTQLQHQYVTTEPQSITATEYKLLVWDAWYAYQSGDLKKMQQCLQESLKFTPISRTESVINWLESFAKFSSEKGHDFDSYALTNSEEWKRLIQPRLNRSKC
;
A
#
# COMPACT_ATOMS: atom_id res chain seq x y z
N MET A 1 -23.27 34.33 13.79
CA MET A 1 -22.53 35.20 12.86
C MET A 1 -22.70 34.70 11.43
N ARG A 2 -22.65 35.58 10.43
CA ARG A 2 -22.63 35.18 9.00
C ARG A 2 -21.25 34.68 8.55
N VAL A 3 -20.88 33.45 8.94
CA VAL A 3 -19.54 32.85 8.77
C VAL A 3 -18.97 33.06 7.37
N GLU A 4 -19.59 32.51 6.32
CA GLU A 4 -19.01 32.52 4.96
C GLU A 4 -18.78 33.93 4.39
N ALA A 5 -19.72 34.84 4.63
CA ALA A 5 -19.60 36.22 4.18
C ALA A 5 -18.49 36.99 4.95
N CYS A 6 -18.23 36.60 6.20
CA CYS A 6 -17.14 37.11 7.02
C CYS A 6 -15.79 36.54 6.54
N CYS A 7 -15.71 35.23 6.32
CA CYS A 7 -14.50 34.52 5.87
C CYS A 7 -14.05 34.98 4.47
N GLN A 8 -14.97 35.10 3.51
CA GLN A 8 -14.71 35.72 2.20
C GLN A 8 -14.19 37.16 2.36
N ARG A 9 -14.74 37.95 3.29
CA ARG A 9 -14.29 39.32 3.54
C ARG A 9 -12.89 39.38 4.17
N ILE A 10 -12.52 38.42 5.02
CA ILE A 10 -11.14 38.27 5.55
C ILE A 10 -10.19 37.87 4.42
N LEU A 11 -10.47 36.80 3.67
CA LEU A 11 -9.58 36.31 2.61
C LEU A 11 -9.39 37.35 1.49
N SER A 12 -10.45 38.02 1.04
CA SER A 12 -10.34 39.12 0.07
C SER A 12 -9.57 40.35 0.57
N HIS A 13 -9.45 40.54 1.89
CA HIS A 13 -8.54 41.53 2.48
C HIS A 13 -7.09 41.06 2.45
N VAL A 14 -6.86 39.80 2.81
CA VAL A 14 -5.53 39.30 3.21
C VAL A 14 -4.73 38.68 2.06
N LEU A 15 -5.36 37.97 1.13
CA LEU A 15 -4.63 37.31 0.03
C LEU A 15 -3.81 38.30 -0.83
N PRO A 16 -4.30 39.53 -1.16
CA PRO A 16 -3.47 40.54 -1.83
C PRO A 16 -2.31 41.11 -0.99
N ILE A 17 -2.33 40.93 0.33
CA ILE A 17 -1.24 41.32 1.25
C ILE A 17 -0.18 40.21 1.32
N VAL A 18 -0.63 38.94 1.37
CA VAL A 18 0.21 37.73 1.42
C VAL A 18 0.91 37.46 0.08
N ASP A 19 0.25 37.78 -1.04
CA ASP A 19 0.73 37.50 -2.38
C ASP A 19 0.31 38.58 -3.39
N GLY A 20 0.84 39.79 -3.19
CA GLY A 20 0.52 40.96 -4.04
C GLY A 20 0.79 40.76 -5.53
N ASN A 21 1.68 39.85 -5.91
CA ASN A 21 1.99 39.51 -7.31
C ASN A 21 1.07 38.40 -7.90
N ARG A 22 0.29 37.70 -7.07
CA ARG A 22 -0.54 36.53 -7.46
C ARG A 22 0.28 35.38 -8.08
N GLU A 23 1.47 35.15 -7.55
CA GLU A 23 2.40 34.11 -8.04
C GLU A 23 1.99 32.71 -7.59
N GLY A 24 1.35 32.58 -6.43
CA GLY A 24 0.92 31.31 -5.87
C GLY A 24 -0.51 30.93 -6.25
N ILE A 25 -0.79 29.64 -6.23
CA ILE A 25 -2.15 29.13 -6.49
C ILE A 25 -3.05 29.29 -5.26
N CYS A 26 -4.34 29.53 -5.50
CA CYS A 26 -5.39 29.39 -4.49
C CYS A 26 -6.21 28.14 -4.80
N ILE A 27 -6.49 27.33 -3.78
CA ILE A 27 -7.17 26.04 -3.90
C ILE A 27 -8.41 26.06 -2.99
N ASP A 28 -9.55 25.70 -3.56
CA ASP A 28 -10.85 25.51 -2.90
C ASP A 28 -11.17 24.01 -2.99
N VAL A 29 -11.26 23.33 -1.85
CA VAL A 29 -11.47 21.88 -1.76
C VAL A 29 -12.74 21.61 -0.98
N GLY A 30 -13.66 20.87 -1.60
CA GLY A 30 -15.06 20.89 -1.21
C GLY A 30 -15.65 22.22 -1.65
N VAL A 31 -15.99 22.29 -2.94
CA VAL A 31 -16.47 23.52 -3.60
C VAL A 31 -17.99 23.61 -3.46
N GLY A 32 -18.64 22.45 -3.30
CA GLY A 32 -20.07 22.30 -3.16
C GLY A 32 -20.83 22.90 -4.34
N THR A 33 -22.08 23.28 -4.10
CA THR A 33 -23.00 23.76 -5.14
C THR A 33 -22.75 25.22 -5.52
N PHE A 34 -22.10 26.00 -4.65
CA PHE A 34 -22.07 27.46 -4.74
C PHE A 34 -20.72 28.07 -5.11
N ALA A 35 -19.60 27.36 -4.91
CA ALA A 35 -18.27 27.73 -5.39
C ALA A 35 -17.77 29.17 -5.07
N PHE A 36 -18.25 29.76 -3.96
CA PHE A 36 -18.01 31.17 -3.64
C PHE A 36 -16.52 31.53 -3.52
N TYR A 37 -15.68 30.63 -3.00
CA TYR A 37 -14.25 30.87 -2.82
C TYR A 37 -13.49 30.76 -4.15
N CYS A 38 -13.81 29.79 -5.00
CA CYS A 38 -13.32 29.74 -6.39
C CYS A 38 -13.55 31.05 -7.15
N GLU A 39 -14.79 31.56 -7.15
CA GLU A 39 -15.12 32.81 -7.86
C GLU A 39 -14.33 33.99 -7.27
N MET A 40 -14.29 34.11 -5.93
CA MET A 40 -13.54 35.16 -5.23
C MET A 40 -12.04 35.10 -5.54
N PHE A 41 -11.41 33.92 -5.53
CA PHE A 41 -9.98 33.78 -5.83
C PHE A 41 -9.65 34.20 -7.27
N ALA A 42 -10.47 33.81 -8.24
CA ALA A 42 -10.33 34.23 -9.63
C ALA A 42 -10.55 35.75 -9.80
N MET A 43 -11.57 36.33 -9.16
CA MET A 43 -11.84 37.78 -9.17
C MET A 43 -10.70 38.62 -8.57
N LEU A 44 -9.94 38.06 -7.63
CA LEU A 44 -8.75 38.71 -7.03
C LEU A 44 -7.48 38.56 -7.90
N GLY A 45 -7.56 37.78 -8.98
CA GLY A 45 -6.50 37.56 -9.97
C GLY A 45 -5.61 36.34 -9.69
N PHE A 46 -6.01 35.41 -8.82
CA PHE A 46 -5.22 34.21 -8.53
C PHE A 46 -5.50 33.06 -9.51
N LYS A 47 -4.46 32.31 -9.88
CA LYS A 47 -4.62 30.99 -10.52
C LYS A 47 -5.34 30.08 -9.52
N THR A 48 -6.55 29.66 -9.88
CA THR A 48 -7.51 29.04 -8.96
C THR A 48 -7.74 27.58 -9.33
N VAL A 49 -7.74 26.71 -8.32
CA VAL A 49 -8.04 25.28 -8.47
C VAL A 49 -9.27 24.94 -7.64
N ALA A 50 -10.30 24.45 -8.31
CA ALA A 50 -11.53 23.94 -7.73
C ALA A 50 -11.40 22.41 -7.61
N VAL A 51 -11.48 21.86 -6.40
CA VAL A 51 -11.37 20.41 -6.15
C VAL A 51 -12.65 19.92 -5.52
N GLU A 52 -13.45 19.22 -6.33
CA GLU A 52 -14.80 18.82 -5.98
C GLU A 52 -15.04 17.42 -6.54
N PRO A 53 -15.24 16.39 -5.70
CA PRO A 53 -15.49 15.04 -6.20
C PRO A 53 -16.80 14.91 -6.99
N LEU A 54 -17.84 15.68 -6.62
CA LEU A 54 -19.22 15.46 -7.07
C LEU A 54 -19.86 16.71 -7.71
N PRO A 55 -19.20 17.44 -8.63
CA PRO A 55 -19.64 18.79 -8.97
C PRO A 55 -20.98 18.78 -9.67
N VAL A 56 -21.82 19.75 -9.30
CA VAL A 56 -23.05 20.08 -10.02
C VAL A 56 -22.72 20.88 -11.28
N ASP A 57 -23.63 20.88 -12.26
CA ASP A 57 -23.35 21.51 -13.56
C ASP A 57 -23.12 23.04 -13.45
N GLY A 58 -23.64 23.69 -12.41
CA GLY A 58 -23.31 25.08 -12.10
C GLY A 58 -21.81 25.30 -11.83
N VAL A 59 -21.17 24.38 -11.11
CA VAL A 59 -19.71 24.40 -10.84
C VAL A 59 -18.94 24.12 -12.12
N ARG A 60 -19.38 23.13 -12.92
CA ARG A 60 -18.75 22.83 -14.22
C ARG A 60 -18.82 24.01 -15.19
N VAL A 61 -19.90 24.82 -15.15
CA VAL A 61 -20.04 26.04 -15.95
C VAL A 61 -19.19 27.17 -15.38
N LEU A 62 -19.14 27.37 -14.06
CA LEU A 62 -18.26 28.38 -13.44
C LEU A 62 -16.78 28.11 -13.75
N CYS A 63 -16.37 26.85 -13.72
CA CYS A 63 -15.00 26.44 -14.03
C CYS A 63 -14.65 26.46 -15.53
N GLN A 64 -15.52 27.00 -16.39
CA GLN A 64 -15.20 27.33 -17.79
C GLN A 64 -14.78 28.80 -17.98
N TYR A 65 -14.85 29.64 -16.93
CA TYR A 65 -14.31 30.99 -16.97
C TYR A 65 -12.79 31.01 -16.77
N ASP A 66 -12.11 31.97 -17.42
CA ASP A 66 -10.66 32.12 -17.37
C ASP A 66 -10.13 32.23 -15.92
N GLY A 67 -9.23 31.32 -15.54
CA GLY A 67 -8.49 31.37 -14.28
C GLY A 67 -8.86 30.29 -13.24
N ILE A 68 -9.98 29.59 -13.41
CA ILE A 68 -10.40 28.46 -12.57
C ILE A 68 -10.11 27.13 -13.29
N THR A 69 -9.55 26.13 -12.60
CA THR A 69 -9.42 24.76 -13.11
C THR A 69 -10.15 23.78 -12.19
N LEU A 70 -11.12 23.04 -12.73
CA LEU A 70 -11.84 21.98 -12.00
C LEU A 70 -11.05 20.67 -11.99
N ILE A 71 -11.04 20.02 -10.83
CA ILE A 71 -10.55 18.67 -10.61
C ILE A 71 -11.71 17.87 -10.00
N GLU A 72 -12.26 16.93 -10.77
CA GLU A 72 -13.35 16.06 -10.33
C GLU A 72 -12.80 14.88 -9.49
N ALA A 73 -12.33 15.19 -8.27
CA ALA A 73 -11.77 14.25 -7.30
C ALA A 73 -11.88 14.79 -5.86
N CYS A 74 -11.84 13.90 -4.87
CA CYS A 74 -11.62 14.27 -3.47
C CYS A 74 -10.11 14.38 -3.14
N LEU A 75 -9.79 15.01 -2.01
CA LEU A 75 -8.48 14.87 -1.39
C LEU A 75 -8.54 13.84 -0.25
N SER A 76 -7.53 12.98 -0.16
CA SER A 76 -7.36 12.05 0.96
C SER A 76 -5.88 11.71 1.22
N ASP A 77 -5.65 10.70 2.03
CA ASP A 77 -4.37 10.06 2.34
C ASP A 77 -3.76 9.27 1.17
N VAL A 78 -4.55 8.86 0.17
CA VAL A 78 -4.09 8.02 -0.96
C VAL A 78 -4.55 8.50 -2.34
N ASN A 79 -3.79 8.13 -3.36
CA ASN A 79 -4.12 8.35 -4.77
C ASN A 79 -4.86 7.13 -5.34
N GLY A 80 -5.87 7.35 -6.17
CA GLY A 80 -6.62 6.29 -6.84
C GLY A 80 -8.13 6.50 -6.71
N THR A 81 -8.82 5.54 -6.10
CA THR A 81 -10.27 5.54 -5.91
C THR A 81 -10.59 5.46 -4.42
N LYS A 82 -11.67 6.13 -3.97
CA LYS A 82 -12.18 6.10 -2.59
C LYS A 82 -13.71 6.10 -2.62
N THR A 83 -14.36 5.29 -1.81
CA THR A 83 -15.80 5.41 -1.57
C THR A 83 -16.10 6.74 -0.86
N ILE A 84 -17.05 7.52 -1.39
CA ILE A 84 -17.64 8.70 -0.72
C ILE A 84 -19.09 8.40 -0.36
N HIS A 85 -19.51 8.81 0.83
CA HIS A 85 -20.88 8.70 1.31
C HIS A 85 -21.65 9.96 0.89
N LEU A 86 -22.83 9.78 0.31
CA LEU A 86 -23.63 10.88 -0.25
C LEU A 86 -24.49 11.54 0.83
N GLY A 87 -24.65 12.86 0.76
CA GLY A 87 -25.49 13.63 1.67
C GLY A 87 -26.94 13.13 1.73
N ASN A 88 -27.56 13.24 2.91
CA ASN A 88 -28.86 12.63 3.20
C ASN A 88 -30.06 13.40 2.61
N VAL A 89 -30.39 13.12 1.34
CA VAL A 89 -31.50 13.75 0.61
C VAL A 89 -32.86 13.53 1.29
N ALA A 90 -33.05 12.41 2.01
CA ALA A 90 -34.26 12.16 2.77
C ALA A 90 -34.40 13.06 4.02
N ALA A 91 -33.27 13.55 4.55
CA ALA A 91 -33.22 14.59 5.60
C ALA A 91 -33.21 16.03 5.03
N GLY A 92 -33.23 16.20 3.70
CA GLY A 92 -33.16 17.49 3.03
C GLY A 92 -31.72 17.99 2.76
N LEU A 93 -30.72 17.12 2.88
CA LEU A 93 -29.31 17.43 2.63
C LEU A 93 -28.92 16.95 1.22
N ASP A 94 -28.29 17.81 0.42
CA ASP A 94 -27.88 17.49 -0.94
C ASP A 94 -26.42 16.98 -1.01
N SER A 95 -25.87 16.88 -2.22
CA SER A 95 -24.52 16.34 -2.44
C SER A 95 -23.37 17.19 -1.88
N ASN A 96 -23.65 18.37 -1.31
CA ASN A 96 -22.64 19.16 -0.60
C ASN A 96 -22.16 18.41 0.65
N TYR A 97 -23.09 17.78 1.37
CA TYR A 97 -22.84 17.00 2.60
C TYR A 97 -22.24 15.61 2.34
N ALA A 98 -21.44 15.45 1.29
CA ALA A 98 -20.83 14.19 0.91
C ALA A 98 -19.42 14.07 1.52
N SER A 99 -19.20 13.03 2.34
CA SER A 99 -17.96 12.84 3.10
C SER A 99 -17.28 11.51 2.82
N LEU A 100 -15.97 11.46 3.03
CA LEU A 100 -15.20 10.22 3.12
C LEU A 100 -15.36 9.54 4.50
N GLU A 101 -15.92 10.24 5.49
CA GLU A 101 -16.16 9.71 6.83
C GLU A 101 -17.60 9.13 6.91
N PRO A 102 -17.77 7.80 7.10
CA PRO A 102 -19.06 7.10 7.01
C PRO A 102 -20.05 7.42 8.13
N ASP A 103 -19.55 8.04 9.21
CA ASP A 103 -20.23 8.42 10.44
C ASP A 103 -20.39 9.95 10.58
N TRP A 104 -20.11 10.72 9.52
CA TRP A 104 -20.42 12.14 9.49
C TRP A 104 -21.93 12.38 9.53
N PHE A 105 -22.37 13.37 10.30
CA PHE A 105 -23.81 13.58 10.58
C PHE A 105 -24.66 13.96 9.35
N GLY A 106 -24.02 14.45 8.28
CA GLY A 106 -24.70 14.83 7.04
C GLY A 106 -24.92 13.70 6.03
N VAL A 107 -24.20 12.58 6.14
CA VAL A 107 -24.20 11.52 5.11
C VAL A 107 -25.34 10.51 5.26
N SER A 108 -25.52 9.72 4.20
CA SER A 108 -26.46 8.61 4.11
C SER A 108 -25.74 7.27 3.90
N THR A 109 -26.53 6.19 3.82
CA THR A 109 -26.05 4.87 3.43
C THR A 109 -25.80 4.72 1.93
N GLU A 110 -26.12 5.73 1.10
CA GLU A 110 -25.80 5.71 -0.34
C GLU A 110 -24.35 6.16 -0.56
N THR A 111 -23.63 5.46 -1.42
CA THR A 111 -22.20 5.72 -1.69
C THR A 111 -21.89 5.78 -3.19
N ARG A 112 -20.73 6.34 -3.53
CA ARG A 112 -20.21 6.41 -4.90
C ARG A 112 -18.68 6.32 -4.90
N GLU A 113 -18.11 5.74 -5.96
CA GLU A 113 -16.65 5.67 -6.11
C GLU A 113 -16.05 6.98 -6.65
N VAL A 114 -15.30 7.63 -5.75
CA VAL A 114 -14.42 8.79 -5.91
C VAL A 114 -13.28 8.60 -6.92
N GLN A 115 -12.83 9.63 -7.64
CA GLN A 115 -11.38 9.77 -7.81
C GLN A 115 -10.78 10.45 -6.58
N SER A 116 -9.59 10.02 -6.17
CA SER A 116 -8.90 10.47 -4.97
C SER A 116 -7.46 10.87 -5.29
N LEU A 117 -7.03 12.01 -4.75
CA LEU A 117 -5.66 12.51 -4.85
C LEU A 117 -5.10 12.83 -3.46
N THR A 118 -3.80 12.63 -3.26
CA THR A 118 -3.10 13.27 -2.13
C THR A 118 -2.82 14.74 -2.44
N LEU A 119 -2.76 15.59 -1.43
CA LEU A 119 -2.43 17.01 -1.62
C LEU A 119 -1.08 17.18 -2.34
N SER A 120 -0.08 16.37 -2.01
CA SER A 120 1.22 16.33 -2.72
C SER A 120 1.05 16.03 -4.22
N LYS A 121 0.14 15.12 -4.60
CA LYS A 121 -0.15 14.80 -6.01
C LYS A 121 -0.90 15.91 -6.72
N LEU A 122 -1.85 16.57 -6.05
CA LEU A 122 -2.53 17.76 -6.57
C LEU A 122 -1.51 18.88 -6.89
N LEU A 123 -0.64 19.22 -5.93
CA LEU A 123 0.36 20.27 -6.08
C LEU A 123 1.38 19.97 -7.19
N LEU A 124 1.79 18.70 -7.31
CA LEU A 124 2.62 18.22 -8.43
C LEU A 124 1.92 18.38 -9.79
N ASN A 125 0.64 18.00 -9.90
CA ASN A 125 -0.10 18.10 -11.17
C ASN A 125 -0.20 19.54 -11.71
N PHE A 126 -0.18 20.55 -10.82
CA PHE A 126 -0.23 21.97 -11.19
C PHE A 126 1.14 22.66 -11.31
N ASN A 127 2.24 21.93 -11.06
CA ASN A 127 3.60 22.45 -10.86
C ASN A 127 3.60 23.66 -9.91
N ALA A 128 3.04 23.47 -8.70
CA ALA A 128 2.89 24.55 -7.73
C ALA A 128 4.24 24.95 -7.14
N GLU A 129 4.74 26.15 -7.47
CA GLU A 129 5.94 26.73 -6.85
C GLU A 129 5.63 27.37 -5.49
N LYS A 130 4.40 27.89 -5.34
CA LYS A 130 3.87 28.54 -4.14
C LYS A 130 2.38 28.22 -4.00
N VAL A 131 1.93 27.95 -2.78
CA VAL A 131 0.50 27.89 -2.43
C VAL A 131 0.15 29.11 -1.58
N THR A 132 -0.77 29.93 -2.08
CA THR A 132 -1.18 31.18 -1.43
C THR A 132 -2.36 30.95 -0.49
N CYS A 133 -3.38 30.21 -0.93
CA CYS A 133 -4.50 29.80 -0.10
C CYS A 133 -4.86 28.32 -0.31
N LEU A 134 -5.20 27.62 0.77
CA LEU A 134 -5.95 26.35 0.72
C LEU A 134 -7.17 26.47 1.62
N LYS A 135 -8.37 26.35 1.04
CA LYS A 135 -9.64 26.25 1.77
C LYS A 135 -10.13 24.81 1.73
N LEU A 136 -10.57 24.29 2.88
CA LEU A 136 -11.02 22.92 3.11
C LEU A 136 -12.40 22.93 3.79
N ASP A 137 -13.32 22.18 3.21
CA ASP A 137 -14.75 22.15 3.52
C ASP A 137 -15.25 20.78 3.04
N ILE A 138 -14.74 19.73 3.68
CA ILE A 138 -14.83 18.34 3.23
C ILE A 138 -15.45 17.45 4.30
N GLU A 139 -16.43 18.03 5.01
CA GLU A 139 -17.43 17.35 5.81
C GLU A 139 -16.79 16.34 6.79
N GLY A 140 -15.78 16.80 7.55
CA GLY A 140 -15.09 16.05 8.62
C GLY A 140 -13.73 15.46 8.23
N ALA A 141 -13.37 15.46 6.94
CA ALA A 141 -12.12 14.89 6.43
C ALA A 141 -10.92 15.88 6.45
N GLU A 142 -11.08 17.12 6.96
CA GLU A 142 -10.09 18.20 6.92
C GLU A 142 -8.75 17.76 7.52
N SER A 143 -8.82 17.02 8.63
CA SER A 143 -7.64 16.55 9.35
C SER A 143 -6.80 15.55 8.56
N THR A 144 -7.39 14.82 7.62
CA THR A 144 -6.67 13.89 6.73
C THR A 144 -5.79 14.67 5.74
N VAL A 145 -6.26 15.82 5.25
CA VAL A 145 -5.49 16.70 4.36
C VAL A 145 -4.46 17.53 5.14
N ILE A 146 -4.84 18.07 6.31
CA ILE A 146 -3.96 18.94 7.11
C ILE A 146 -2.84 18.14 7.79
N ARG A 147 -3.06 16.88 8.20
CA ARG A 147 -1.99 16.02 8.76
C ARG A 147 -0.81 15.84 7.81
N ALA A 148 -1.06 15.76 6.50
CA ALA A 148 -0.02 15.61 5.47
C ALA A 148 0.95 16.81 5.39
N PHE A 149 0.59 17.97 5.95
CA PHE A 149 1.45 19.16 5.96
C PHE A 149 2.81 18.92 6.63
N ARG A 150 2.88 18.02 7.62
CA ARG A 150 4.12 17.65 8.32
C ARG A 150 5.20 17.13 7.37
N GLU A 151 4.79 16.52 6.26
CA GLU A 151 5.66 15.89 5.25
C GLU A 151 5.83 16.77 4.00
N LEU A 152 5.03 17.84 3.84
CA LEU A 152 5.13 18.74 2.69
C LEU A 152 6.42 19.57 2.72
N PRO A 153 7.08 19.77 1.55
CA PRO A 153 8.13 20.77 1.41
C PRO A 153 7.69 22.15 1.90
N LYS A 154 8.56 22.88 2.61
CA LYS A 154 8.23 24.17 3.23
C LYS A 154 7.77 25.28 2.26
N ALA A 155 7.95 25.11 0.95
CA ALA A 155 7.44 25.98 -0.11
C ALA A 155 5.99 25.65 -0.53
N TRP A 156 5.55 24.41 -0.33
CA TRP A 156 4.20 23.91 -0.65
C TRP A 156 3.19 24.09 0.48
N LEU A 157 3.67 24.22 1.72
CA LEU A 157 2.86 24.65 2.86
C LEU A 157 2.17 25.99 2.54
N PRO A 158 0.82 26.05 2.51
CA PRO A 158 0.08 27.27 2.19
C PRO A 158 0.49 28.50 3.01
N SER A 159 0.30 29.67 2.42
CA SER A 159 0.52 30.94 3.12
C SER A 159 -0.69 31.32 4.00
N VAL A 160 -1.89 30.93 3.56
CA VAL A 160 -3.15 30.96 4.31
C VAL A 160 -3.83 29.59 4.20
N VAL A 161 -4.38 29.10 5.30
CA VAL A 161 -5.23 27.91 5.35
C VAL A 161 -6.57 28.32 5.95
N MET A 162 -7.67 27.87 5.36
CA MET A 162 -8.98 27.92 5.98
C MET A 162 -9.56 26.52 6.05
N PHE A 163 -10.12 26.14 7.20
CA PHE A 163 -10.80 24.86 7.36
C PHE A 163 -11.99 24.96 8.33
N GLU A 164 -12.99 24.12 8.07
CA GLU A 164 -14.22 24.03 8.85
C GLU A 164 -14.04 23.33 10.22
N TYR A 165 -14.94 23.62 11.16
CA TYR A 165 -15.15 22.84 12.38
C TYR A 165 -16.60 22.86 12.87
N GLY A 166 -16.96 21.87 13.69
CA GLY A 166 -18.29 21.76 14.30
C GLY A 166 -19.33 21.27 13.31
N GLY A 167 -20.59 21.68 13.48
CA GLY A 167 -21.69 21.30 12.61
C GLY A 167 -22.85 20.63 13.34
N TRP A 168 -24.07 20.97 12.90
CA TRP A 168 -25.41 20.45 13.29
C TRP A 168 -25.83 20.55 14.77
N SER A 169 -24.91 20.67 15.72
CA SER A 169 -25.19 20.96 17.14
C SER A 169 -24.14 21.86 17.76
N THR A 170 -24.31 22.24 19.03
CA THR A 170 -23.35 23.09 19.75
C THR A 170 -22.27 22.27 20.45
N ARG A 171 -21.11 22.88 20.69
CA ARG A 171 -19.99 22.28 21.44
C ARG A 171 -20.42 21.70 22.78
N ALA A 172 -21.37 22.34 23.47
CA ALA A 172 -21.92 21.89 24.74
C ALA A 172 -22.68 20.54 24.68
N THR A 173 -23.12 20.05 23.51
CA THR A 173 -23.78 18.72 23.42
C THR A 173 -22.81 17.58 23.14
N GLY A 174 -21.61 17.85 22.63
CA GLY A 174 -20.62 16.80 22.29
C GLY A 174 -21.08 15.84 21.20
N GLN A 175 -21.92 16.29 20.27
CA GLN A 175 -22.55 15.50 19.21
C GLN A 175 -22.23 16.05 17.81
N ASN A 176 -22.52 15.25 16.77
CA ASN A 176 -22.32 15.63 15.37
C ASN A 176 -20.86 16.05 15.13
N GLY A 177 -20.59 17.22 14.54
CA GLY A 177 -19.21 17.70 14.35
C GLY A 177 -18.45 18.02 15.65
N TRP A 178 -19.14 18.05 16.79
CA TRP A 178 -18.56 18.11 18.13
C TRP A 178 -18.45 16.75 18.83
N SER A 179 -18.68 15.64 18.12
CA SER A 179 -18.40 14.31 18.65
C SER A 179 -16.92 14.17 19.02
N PRO A 180 -16.54 13.26 19.94
CA PRO A 180 -15.14 13.04 20.31
C PRO A 180 -14.22 12.74 19.10
N LYS A 181 -14.75 12.12 18.03
CA LYS A 181 -14.02 11.88 16.78
C LYS A 181 -13.74 13.19 16.04
N PHE A 182 -14.79 13.91 15.65
CA PHE A 182 -14.65 15.09 14.77
C PHE A 182 -14.06 16.30 15.50
N PHE A 183 -14.38 16.48 16.79
CA PHE A 183 -13.68 17.46 17.62
C PHE A 183 -12.20 17.10 17.81
N GLY A 184 -11.88 15.82 18.00
CA GLY A 184 -10.49 15.33 18.03
C GLY A 184 -9.74 15.61 16.71
N ALA A 185 -10.40 15.38 15.58
CA ALA A 185 -9.88 15.72 14.25
C ALA A 185 -9.63 17.24 14.09
N THR A 186 -10.55 18.10 14.52
CA THR A 186 -10.37 19.56 14.55
C THR A 186 -9.16 19.97 15.39
N MET A 187 -9.00 19.39 16.59
CA MET A 187 -7.84 19.66 17.45
C MET A 187 -6.52 19.22 16.81
N GLU A 188 -6.52 18.10 16.07
CA GLU A 188 -5.36 17.62 15.34
C GLU A 188 -5.03 18.49 14.10
N CYS A 189 -6.01 19.11 13.43
CA CYS A 189 -5.75 20.16 12.44
C CYS A 189 -4.95 21.32 13.06
N LEU A 190 -5.38 21.81 14.23
CA LEU A 190 -4.73 22.91 14.93
C LEU A 190 -3.31 22.54 15.40
N ASN A 191 -3.12 21.29 15.86
CA ASN A 191 -1.82 20.78 16.26
C ASN A 191 -0.86 20.63 15.06
N ALA A 192 -1.29 20.03 13.95
CA ALA A 192 -0.50 19.93 12.73
C ALA A 192 -0.12 21.31 12.15
N LEU A 193 -1.04 22.30 12.19
CA LEU A 193 -0.75 23.68 11.80
C LEU A 193 0.25 24.35 12.76
N LYS A 194 0.15 24.13 14.07
CA LYS A 194 1.14 24.59 15.06
C LYS A 194 2.53 24.03 14.74
N GLU A 195 2.65 22.72 14.51
CA GLU A 195 3.92 22.06 14.15
C GLU A 195 4.51 22.60 12.83
N CYS A 196 3.66 22.93 11.85
CA CYS A 196 4.08 23.49 10.55
C CYS A 196 4.44 24.99 10.59
N GLY A 197 4.35 25.64 11.76
CA GLY A 197 4.75 27.03 11.96
C GLY A 197 3.70 28.07 11.58
N TYR A 198 2.42 27.73 11.57
CA TYR A 198 1.34 28.71 11.53
C TYR A 198 1.18 29.34 12.92
N GLY A 199 0.94 30.66 12.98
CA GLY A 199 0.88 31.42 14.23
C GLY A 199 -0.47 32.08 14.42
N PHE A 200 -0.54 33.35 14.03
CA PHE A 200 -1.78 34.13 13.95
C PHE A 200 -2.91 33.35 13.26
N SER A 201 -4.04 33.23 13.94
CA SER A 201 -5.23 32.49 13.51
C SER A 201 -6.50 33.24 13.91
N VAL A 202 -7.54 33.13 13.10
CA VAL A 202 -8.86 33.76 13.31
C VAL A 202 -9.94 32.68 13.22
N MET A 203 -10.75 32.53 14.27
CA MET A 203 -11.93 31.66 14.29
C MET A 203 -13.20 32.49 14.12
N VAL A 204 -14.12 32.00 13.29
CA VAL A 204 -15.40 32.64 12.95
C VAL A 204 -16.52 31.61 13.15
N ASP A 205 -17.39 31.81 14.16
CA ASP A 205 -18.43 30.86 14.58
C ASP A 205 -19.84 31.35 14.21
N ASN A 206 -20.76 30.45 13.88
CA ASN A 206 -22.14 30.79 13.53
C ASN A 206 -23.00 31.18 14.75
N ALA A 207 -22.56 30.87 15.98
CA ALA A 207 -23.33 31.13 17.19
C ALA A 207 -23.74 32.61 17.37
N LEU A 208 -24.91 32.82 17.99
CA LEU A 208 -25.44 34.15 18.31
C LEU A 208 -24.58 34.86 19.36
N ASP A 209 -24.56 36.20 19.26
CA ASP A 209 -23.87 37.10 20.21
C ASP A 209 -22.36 36.77 20.38
N THR A 210 -21.71 36.20 19.35
CA THR A 210 -20.25 35.93 19.28
C THR A 210 -19.49 36.93 18.40
N GLU A 211 -18.20 37.12 18.69
CA GLU A 211 -17.25 37.88 17.86
C GLU A 211 -16.22 36.93 17.20
N ALA A 212 -15.47 37.42 16.21
CA ALA A 212 -14.36 36.67 15.64
C ALA A 212 -13.21 36.58 16.66
N LYS A 213 -12.79 35.36 17.04
CA LYS A 213 -11.70 35.15 18.00
C LYS A 213 -10.36 35.16 17.29
N VAL A 214 -9.41 35.95 17.80
CA VAL A 214 -8.00 35.96 17.39
C VAL A 214 -7.18 35.18 18.40
N PHE A 215 -6.28 34.31 17.93
CA PHE A 215 -5.33 33.59 18.78
C PHE A 215 -4.03 33.29 18.01
N ASP A 216 -2.97 32.96 18.72
CA ASP A 216 -1.69 32.55 18.14
C ASP A 216 -1.40 31.08 18.48
N LEU A 217 -1.30 30.23 17.45
CA LEU A 217 -1.07 28.80 17.58
C LEU A 217 0.28 28.46 18.22
N GLN A 218 1.33 29.27 18.04
CA GLN A 218 2.67 28.97 18.57
C GLN A 218 2.71 29.11 20.10
N THR A 219 2.09 30.17 20.64
CA THR A 219 1.98 30.46 22.07
C THR A 219 0.81 29.74 22.75
N SER A 220 -0.25 29.39 22.02
CA SER A 220 -1.40 28.65 22.56
C SER A 220 -0.99 27.27 23.07
N ASN A 221 -1.56 26.88 24.21
CA ASN A 221 -1.50 25.52 24.75
C ASN A 221 -2.56 24.59 24.14
N LEU A 222 -3.35 25.06 23.16
CA LEU A 222 -4.44 24.35 22.51
C LEU A 222 -5.56 23.89 23.46
N GLU A 223 -5.76 24.56 24.60
CA GLU A 223 -6.92 24.32 25.47
C GLU A 223 -8.23 24.70 24.75
N PRO A 224 -9.20 23.77 24.63
CA PRO A 224 -10.43 23.97 23.87
C PRO A 224 -11.23 25.24 24.19
N ASP A 225 -11.30 25.66 25.45
CA ASP A 225 -12.09 26.84 25.87
C ASP A 225 -11.48 28.17 25.48
N ASN A 226 -10.14 28.21 25.32
CA ASN A 226 -9.46 29.40 24.81
C ASN A 226 -9.85 29.63 23.34
N ILE A 227 -9.93 28.55 22.56
CA ILE A 227 -10.21 28.58 21.11
C ILE A 227 -11.72 28.64 20.84
N PHE A 228 -12.51 27.66 21.25
CA PHE A 228 -13.91 27.53 20.86
C PHE A 228 -14.89 28.13 21.86
N TYR A 229 -16.00 28.69 21.40
CA TYR A 229 -17.10 29.09 22.28
C TYR A 229 -17.86 27.86 22.82
N GLN A 230 -18.33 27.92 24.06
CA GLN A 230 -19.14 26.85 24.67
C GLN A 230 -20.50 26.67 23.98
N ASN A 231 -21.09 27.76 23.49
CA ASN A 231 -22.27 27.78 22.62
C ASN A 231 -21.91 27.73 21.12
N GLY A 232 -20.64 27.55 20.75
CA GLY A 232 -20.19 27.50 19.35
C GLY A 232 -20.85 26.35 18.61
N GLY A 233 -21.28 26.57 17.37
CA GLY A 233 -22.09 25.63 16.60
C GLY A 233 -21.36 25.04 15.40
N TYR A 234 -20.97 25.92 14.50
CA TYR A 234 -20.28 25.64 13.23
C TYR A 234 -19.39 26.82 12.93
N GLY A 235 -18.22 26.62 12.33
CA GLY A 235 -17.40 27.76 11.93
C GLY A 235 -16.21 27.41 11.07
N ASN A 236 -15.46 28.45 10.72
CA ASN A 236 -14.23 28.36 9.94
C ASN A 236 -13.06 28.92 10.76
N ILE A 237 -11.91 28.25 10.70
CA ILE A 237 -10.63 28.74 11.25
C ILE A 237 -9.70 29.09 10.09
N ILE A 238 -9.27 30.35 10.04
CA ILE A 238 -8.30 30.85 9.08
C ILE A 238 -6.95 31.02 9.80
N SER A 239 -5.97 30.19 9.43
CA SER A 239 -4.63 30.16 10.02
C SER A 239 -3.59 30.70 9.04
N PHE A 240 -2.70 31.56 9.53
CA PHE A 240 -1.78 32.32 8.69
C PHE A 240 -0.31 31.99 8.97
N ARG A 241 0.50 31.96 7.92
CA ARG A 241 1.93 31.66 7.98
C ARG A 241 2.73 32.91 7.65
N ASN A 242 3.61 33.34 8.57
CA ASN A 242 4.43 34.55 8.46
C ASN A 242 3.65 35.89 8.32
N LEU A 243 2.36 35.92 8.66
CA LEU A 243 1.55 37.14 8.75
C LEU A 243 0.97 37.29 10.16
N THR A 244 0.69 38.52 10.57
CA THR A 244 -0.13 38.84 11.75
C THR A 244 -0.87 40.15 11.47
N LEU A 245 -2.15 40.23 11.84
CA LEU A 245 -2.94 41.47 11.78
C LEU A 245 -3.25 41.96 13.21
N PRO A 246 -3.39 43.29 13.42
CA PRO A 246 -3.93 43.80 14.68
C PRO A 246 -5.35 43.28 14.95
N GLU A 247 -5.67 42.95 16.20
CA GLU A 247 -7.01 42.49 16.59
C GLU A 247 -8.11 43.51 16.22
N ASP A 248 -7.83 44.81 16.37
CA ASP A 248 -8.75 45.88 15.94
C ASP A 248 -8.99 45.90 14.43
N GLU A 249 -8.02 45.46 13.61
CA GLU A 249 -8.22 45.33 12.17
C GLU A 249 -9.12 44.12 11.85
N VAL A 250 -8.92 42.98 12.54
CA VAL A 250 -9.82 41.82 12.44
C VAL A 250 -11.24 42.19 12.88
N ARG A 251 -11.42 42.81 14.06
CA ARG A 251 -12.74 43.27 14.55
C ARG A 251 -13.40 44.25 13.58
N LYS A 252 -12.63 45.15 12.95
CA LYS A 252 -13.14 46.07 11.91
C LYS A 252 -13.55 45.36 10.61
N ILE A 253 -12.89 44.26 10.25
CA ILE A 253 -13.24 43.42 9.10
C ILE A 253 -14.50 42.58 9.39
N CYS A 254 -14.61 42.02 10.61
CA CYS A 254 -15.64 41.04 10.97
C CYS A 254 -16.95 41.64 11.53
N SER A 255 -16.89 42.80 12.19
CA SER A 255 -18.08 43.41 12.83
C SER A 255 -19.32 43.65 11.95
N PRO A 256 -19.23 43.86 10.61
CA PRO A 256 -20.43 43.93 9.76
C PRO A 256 -21.22 42.61 9.62
N TYR A 257 -20.72 41.50 10.18
CA TYR A 257 -21.28 40.14 10.04
C TYR A 257 -21.81 39.56 11.37
N TYR A 258 -21.73 40.34 12.46
CA TYR A 258 -22.23 39.97 13.80
C TYR A 258 -23.77 40.04 13.87
N GLU A 259 -24.38 39.27 14.78
CA GLU A 259 -25.83 39.10 14.91
C GLU A 259 -26.26 39.22 16.39
N ILE A 260 -27.36 39.93 16.68
CA ILE A 260 -27.72 40.45 18.03
C ILE A 260 -29.23 40.28 18.34
N SER A 261 -29.58 39.98 19.59
CA SER A 261 -30.94 39.68 20.08
C SER A 261 -31.76 40.89 20.65
N PRO A 262 -33.14 40.89 20.60
CA PRO A 262 -34.01 42.00 21.08
C PRO A 262 -34.72 41.80 22.46
N SER A 263 -35.31 42.86 23.07
CA SER A 263 -35.87 42.87 24.47
C SER A 263 -37.11 43.80 24.73
N ASN A 264 -37.89 43.63 25.84
CA ASN A 264 -39.19 44.33 26.16
C ASN A 264 -39.71 44.25 27.66
N SER A 265 -40.52 45.21 28.20
CA SER A 265 -41.42 45.10 29.43
C SER A 265 -42.18 46.41 29.92
N ILE A 266 -43.44 46.36 30.48
CA ILE A 266 -44.28 47.49 31.12
C ILE A 266 -45.42 46.98 32.13
N ASN A 267 -46.00 47.77 33.11
CA ASN A 267 -47.10 47.40 34.11
C ASN A 267 -47.91 48.59 34.86
N ILE A 268 -49.19 48.48 35.41
CA ILE A 268 -50.11 49.55 36.08
C ILE A 268 -51.29 49.03 37.08
N GLY A 269 -52.02 49.84 37.95
CA GLY A 269 -53.18 49.50 38.92
C GLY A 269 -54.17 50.63 39.54
N THR A 270 -55.00 50.43 40.66
CA THR A 270 -55.93 51.34 41.58
C THR A 270 -57.54 51.20 41.58
N GLU A 271 -58.57 51.69 42.41
CA GLU A 271 -59.01 52.19 43.83
C GLU A 271 -60.60 52.58 43.89
N ASP A 272 -61.50 52.99 44.88
CA ASP A 272 -61.86 52.98 46.39
C ASP A 272 -63.29 53.66 46.83
N ASN A 273 -63.87 53.59 48.11
CA ASN A 273 -64.88 54.50 48.90
C ASN A 273 -66.33 54.15 49.60
N VAL A 274 -67.07 55.10 50.33
CA VAL A 274 -67.96 55.00 51.62
C VAL A 274 -69.45 55.70 51.75
N ALA A 275 -70.19 55.85 52.93
CA ALA A 275 -71.69 56.19 53.19
C ALA A 275 -72.24 56.97 54.54
N THR A 276 -73.59 57.21 54.84
CA THR A 276 -74.42 57.36 56.20
C THR A 276 -75.57 58.48 56.55
N SER A 277 -76.53 58.22 57.54
CA SER A 277 -77.28 59.06 58.64
C SER A 277 -78.76 59.77 58.67
N PRO A 278 -79.59 59.81 59.80
CA PRO A 278 -80.95 60.52 60.04
C PRO A 278 -81.43 61.08 61.51
N ASP A 279 -82.75 61.46 61.77
CA ASP A 279 -83.69 61.19 62.99
C ASP A 279 -84.53 62.26 63.89
N SER A 280 -85.58 61.77 64.66
CA SER A 280 -86.42 62.15 65.90
C SER A 280 -87.43 63.39 66.03
N GLU A 281 -88.38 63.65 67.01
CA GLU A 281 -88.93 63.13 68.35
C GLU A 281 -90.34 63.73 68.85
N GLU A 282 -90.90 63.44 70.08
CA GLU A 282 -92.26 63.85 70.69
C GLU A 282 -92.33 63.91 72.31
N ALA A 283 -93.34 64.17 73.21
CA ALA A 283 -94.79 64.65 73.36
C ALA A 283 -95.25 64.94 74.89
N GLU A 284 -96.52 65.36 75.23
CA GLU A 284 -97.10 65.57 76.63
C GLU A 284 -98.47 64.85 76.92
N VAL A 285 -98.56 63.90 77.90
CA VAL A 285 -99.61 62.80 77.85
C VAL A 285 -100.37 62.38 79.16
N TYR A 286 -99.90 62.73 80.37
CA TYR A 286 -99.95 61.84 81.55
C TYR A 286 -101.26 61.58 82.38
N LYS A 287 -102.49 61.87 81.90
CA LYS A 287 -103.72 61.61 82.70
C LYS A 287 -104.84 60.79 82.05
N PHE A 288 -104.82 60.65 80.73
CA PHE A 288 -105.65 59.66 80.01
C PHE A 288 -105.22 58.22 80.35
N GLN A 289 -103.93 58.06 80.65
CA GLN A 289 -103.22 56.80 80.89
C GLN A 289 -103.83 55.85 81.92
N LEU A 290 -104.43 56.30 83.03
CA LEU A 290 -104.81 55.36 84.11
C LEU A 290 -106.06 54.52 83.85
N HIS A 291 -106.96 54.98 82.96
CA HIS A 291 -108.07 54.15 82.48
C HIS A 291 -107.58 53.24 81.33
N LEU A 292 -106.75 53.81 80.45
CA LEU A 292 -105.98 53.10 79.43
C LEU A 292 -105.24 51.89 80.03
N LEU A 293 -104.46 52.07 81.09
CA LEU A 293 -103.65 51.04 81.78
C LEU A 293 -104.40 49.75 82.13
N ARG A 294 -105.72 49.81 82.33
CA ARG A 294 -106.54 48.65 82.67
C ARG A 294 -107.15 47.96 81.44
N GLN A 295 -107.40 48.73 80.37
CA GLN A 295 -107.73 48.21 79.06
C GLN A 295 -106.48 47.59 78.41
N GLU A 296 -105.35 48.30 78.48
CA GLU A 296 -104.00 47.84 78.16
C GLU A 296 -103.63 46.58 78.93
N LEU A 297 -103.97 46.43 80.22
CA LEU A 297 -103.65 45.20 80.96
C LEU A 297 -104.33 43.95 80.40
N GLU A 298 -105.63 44.02 80.06
CA GLU A 298 -106.35 42.87 79.51
C GLU A 298 -106.04 42.68 78.02
N GLN A 299 -105.71 43.75 77.29
CA GLN A 299 -105.12 43.69 75.96
C GLN A 299 -103.76 42.97 75.99
N HIS A 300 -102.82 43.42 76.83
CA HIS A 300 -101.51 42.80 77.06
C HIS A 300 -101.60 41.34 77.50
N LYS A 301 -102.69 40.94 78.16
CA LYS A 301 -102.95 39.55 78.53
C LYS A 301 -103.43 38.71 77.33
N GLY A 302 -104.23 39.29 76.44
CA GLY A 302 -104.53 38.72 75.11
C GLY A 302 -103.28 38.62 74.23
N GLU A 303 -102.48 39.70 74.18
CA GLU A 303 -101.18 39.75 73.51
C GLU A 303 -100.22 38.70 74.10
N LEU A 304 -100.11 38.55 75.42
CA LEU A 304 -99.31 37.49 76.06
C LEU A 304 -99.78 36.08 75.69
N GLN A 305 -101.08 35.87 75.55
CA GLN A 305 -101.62 34.57 75.13
C GLN A 305 -101.37 34.30 73.63
N GLN A 306 -101.40 35.34 72.79
CA GLN A 306 -101.04 35.29 71.38
C GLN A 306 -99.53 35.10 71.18
N ILE A 307 -98.69 35.85 71.90
CA ILE A 307 -97.24 35.69 71.94
C ILE A 307 -96.90 34.28 72.40
N ARG A 308 -97.57 33.74 73.41
CA ARG A 308 -97.35 32.36 73.88
C ARG A 308 -97.70 31.33 72.80
N SER A 309 -98.80 31.47 72.07
CA SER A 309 -99.13 30.53 71.00
C SER A 309 -98.21 30.69 69.78
N GLN A 310 -97.80 31.92 69.46
CA GLN A 310 -96.77 32.21 68.44
C GLN A 310 -95.42 31.60 68.82
N SER A 311 -94.93 31.77 70.05
CA SER A 311 -93.68 31.17 70.53
C SER A 311 -93.74 29.64 70.64
N GLN A 312 -94.91 29.05 70.93
CA GLN A 312 -95.08 27.59 70.85
C GLN A 312 -95.08 27.10 69.39
N SER A 313 -95.68 27.84 68.46
CA SER A 313 -95.62 27.55 67.03
C SER A 313 -94.21 27.68 66.48
N GLN A 314 -93.46 28.72 66.91
CA GLN A 314 -92.06 28.93 66.58
C GLN A 314 -91.19 27.80 67.15
N LEU A 315 -91.37 27.40 68.42
CA LEU A 315 -90.64 26.27 69.00
C LEU A 315 -90.86 24.97 68.22
N HIS A 316 -92.10 24.66 67.83
CA HIS A 316 -92.37 23.48 66.99
C HIS A 316 -91.76 23.59 65.60
N GLN A 317 -91.76 24.78 64.99
CA GLN A 317 -91.08 25.02 63.72
C GLN A 317 -89.56 24.82 63.86
N THR A 318 -88.90 25.48 64.81
CA THR A 318 -87.44 25.37 65.03
C THR A 318 -87.04 23.95 65.44
N GLN A 319 -87.89 23.21 66.14
CA GLN A 319 -87.65 21.80 66.43
C GLN A 319 -87.72 20.94 65.16
N SER A 320 -88.70 21.17 64.27
CA SER A 320 -88.79 20.47 62.99
C SER A 320 -87.66 20.82 62.03
N GLU A 321 -87.22 22.09 62.02
CA GLU A 321 -86.02 22.55 61.31
C GLU A 321 -84.75 21.87 61.85
N LEU A 322 -84.62 21.74 63.19
CA LEU A 322 -83.51 21.03 63.82
C LEU A 322 -83.49 19.53 63.47
N GLU A 323 -84.65 18.88 63.44
CA GLU A 323 -84.78 17.46 63.02
C GLU A 323 -84.40 17.30 61.53
N GLN A 324 -84.75 18.26 60.66
CA GLN A 324 -84.29 18.28 59.26
C GLN A 324 -82.77 18.49 59.16
N PHE A 325 -82.18 19.44 59.91
CA PHE A 325 -80.73 19.65 59.91
C PHE A 325 -79.96 18.43 60.44
N GLN A 326 -80.48 17.72 61.45
CA GLN A 326 -79.88 16.47 61.93
C GLN A 326 -79.93 15.37 60.87
N SER A 327 -81.04 15.24 60.14
CA SER A 327 -81.15 14.28 59.03
C SER A 327 -80.19 14.61 57.87
N GLN A 328 -80.08 15.89 57.49
CA GLN A 328 -79.13 16.35 56.47
C GLN A 328 -77.67 16.14 56.90
N LEU A 329 -77.34 16.39 58.17
CA LEU A 329 -75.99 16.17 58.70
C LEU A 329 -75.63 14.68 58.69
N HIS A 330 -76.56 13.78 59.02
CA HIS A 330 -76.32 12.34 58.94
C HIS A 330 -76.10 11.87 57.49
N GLN A 331 -76.94 12.31 56.54
CA GLN A 331 -76.74 12.03 55.11
C GLN A 331 -75.39 12.58 54.59
N THR A 332 -74.97 13.75 55.08
CA THR A 332 -73.66 14.32 54.73
C THR A 332 -72.51 13.48 55.29
N GLN A 333 -72.67 12.87 56.47
CA GLN A 333 -71.68 11.94 57.04
C GLN A 333 -71.58 10.64 56.24
N GLU A 334 -72.70 10.02 55.85
CA GLU A 334 -72.70 8.82 54.99
C GLU A 334 -72.01 9.08 53.64
N VAL A 335 -72.25 10.26 53.04
CA VAL A 335 -71.60 10.67 51.78
C VAL A 335 -70.09 10.94 51.98
N LEU A 336 -69.68 11.52 53.10
CA LEU A 336 -68.27 11.72 53.43
C LEU A 336 -67.53 10.38 53.62
N GLU A 337 -68.15 9.42 54.31
CA GLU A 337 -67.59 8.08 54.51
C GLU A 337 -67.43 7.33 53.16
N GLN A 338 -68.43 7.42 52.27
CA GLN A 338 -68.34 6.89 50.89
C GLN A 338 -67.22 7.54 50.06
N PHE A 339 -67.01 8.86 50.18
CA PHE A 339 -65.89 9.52 49.51
C PHE A 339 -64.53 9.12 50.12
N GLN A 340 -64.47 8.89 51.42
CA GLN A 340 -63.25 8.45 52.11
C GLN A 340 -62.84 7.03 51.67
N ASP A 341 -63.79 6.10 51.53
CA ASP A 341 -63.57 4.78 50.96
C ASP A 341 -63.10 4.84 49.49
N GLN A 342 -63.68 5.74 48.68
CA GLN A 342 -63.26 5.94 47.29
C GLN A 342 -61.83 6.50 47.18
N ILE A 343 -61.45 7.43 48.07
CA ILE A 343 -60.07 7.94 48.16
C ILE A 343 -59.12 6.80 48.53
N GLN A 344 -59.46 5.98 49.53
CA GLN A 344 -58.57 4.88 49.96
C GLN A 344 -58.36 3.82 48.86
N GLN A 345 -59.39 3.55 48.06
CA GLN A 345 -59.29 2.68 46.87
C GLN A 345 -58.42 3.31 45.77
N ALA A 346 -58.58 4.62 45.52
CA ALA A 346 -57.76 5.34 44.54
C ALA A 346 -56.27 5.43 44.94
N GLU A 347 -55.97 5.62 46.24
CA GLU A 347 -54.61 5.56 46.78
C GLU A 347 -53.98 4.17 46.60
N THR A 348 -54.76 3.10 46.81
CA THR A 348 -54.27 1.72 46.63
C THR A 348 -53.94 1.43 45.17
N LEU A 349 -54.84 1.79 44.24
CA LEU A 349 -54.58 1.70 42.79
C LEU A 349 -53.38 2.55 42.35
N LEU A 350 -53.19 3.72 42.94
CA LEU A 350 -52.03 4.57 42.65
C LEU A 350 -50.72 3.91 43.09
N GLN A 351 -50.68 3.22 44.24
CA GLN A 351 -49.51 2.44 44.67
C GLN A 351 -49.24 1.24 43.75
N GLU A 352 -50.27 0.52 43.31
CA GLU A 352 -50.11 -0.58 42.35
C GLU A 352 -49.54 -0.09 41.01
N TYR A 353 -50.03 1.03 40.47
CA TYR A 353 -49.48 1.63 39.24
C TYR A 353 -48.06 2.18 39.42
N GLN A 354 -47.73 2.74 40.59
CA GLN A 354 -46.36 3.18 40.90
C GLN A 354 -45.39 1.99 40.97
N GLY A 355 -45.81 0.86 41.55
CA GLY A 355 -45.03 -0.38 41.58
C GLY A 355 -44.79 -0.96 40.19
N GLN A 356 -45.84 -1.03 39.36
CA GLN A 356 -45.73 -1.46 37.96
C GLN A 356 -44.78 -0.55 37.16
N LEU A 357 -44.91 0.77 37.32
CA LEU A 357 -44.05 1.74 36.62
C LEU A 357 -42.57 1.60 37.03
N HIS A 358 -42.27 1.39 38.32
CA HIS A 358 -40.91 1.08 38.77
C HIS A 358 -40.37 -0.23 38.19
N GLN A 359 -41.20 -1.28 38.10
CA GLN A 359 -40.79 -2.54 37.50
C GLN A 359 -40.47 -2.36 36.01
N THR A 360 -41.37 -1.77 35.23
CA THR A 360 -41.16 -1.53 33.79
C THR A 360 -39.96 -0.60 33.53
N GLN A 361 -39.71 0.37 34.42
CA GLN A 361 -38.52 1.22 34.32
C GLN A 361 -37.22 0.43 34.56
N SER A 362 -37.18 -0.46 35.57
CA SER A 362 -36.04 -1.35 35.82
C SER A 362 -35.80 -2.35 34.66
N GLU A 363 -36.87 -2.89 34.08
CA GLU A 363 -36.80 -3.77 32.90
C GLU A 363 -36.30 -3.02 31.65
N LEU A 364 -36.68 -1.74 31.49
CA LEU A 364 -36.18 -0.87 30.43
C LEU A 364 -34.69 -0.53 30.62
N GLU A 365 -34.27 -0.17 31.84
CA GLU A 365 -32.86 0.10 32.17
C GLU A 365 -31.98 -1.14 31.94
N GLN A 366 -32.45 -2.33 32.32
CA GLN A 366 -31.77 -3.59 32.02
C GLN A 366 -31.67 -3.84 30.50
N SER A 367 -32.75 -3.59 29.75
CA SER A 367 -32.79 -3.75 28.29
C SER A 367 -31.86 -2.78 27.56
N GLN A 368 -31.77 -1.52 28.03
CA GLN A 368 -30.83 -0.53 27.50
C GLN A 368 -29.37 -0.92 27.79
N SER A 369 -29.08 -1.43 28.99
CA SER A 369 -27.74 -1.94 29.34
C SER A 369 -27.31 -3.11 28.45
N GLN A 370 -28.23 -4.05 28.17
CA GLN A 370 -27.99 -5.15 27.23
C GLN A 370 -27.78 -4.66 25.79
N LEU A 371 -28.61 -3.71 25.32
CA LEU A 371 -28.46 -3.10 23.99
C LEU A 371 -27.06 -2.45 23.82
N HIS A 372 -26.62 -1.67 24.80
CA HIS A 372 -25.30 -1.03 24.78
C HIS A 372 -24.16 -2.06 24.81
N GLN A 373 -24.29 -3.17 25.56
CA GLN A 373 -23.29 -4.23 25.54
C GLN A 373 -23.20 -4.88 24.14
N THR A 374 -24.32 -5.30 23.57
CA THR A 374 -24.37 -5.92 22.23
C THR A 374 -23.87 -4.95 21.15
N GLN A 375 -24.15 -3.65 21.28
CA GLN A 375 -23.65 -2.63 20.36
C GLN A 375 -22.12 -2.49 20.45
N SER A 376 -21.52 -2.49 21.65
CA SER A 376 -20.06 -2.49 21.81
C SER A 376 -19.39 -3.79 21.36
N GLU A 377 -20.08 -4.93 21.44
CA GLU A 377 -19.61 -6.21 20.90
C GLU A 377 -19.66 -6.23 19.36
N LEU A 378 -20.67 -5.59 18.76
CA LEU A 378 -20.77 -5.38 17.31
C LEU A 378 -19.68 -4.44 16.78
N GLU A 379 -19.45 -3.30 17.44
CA GLU A 379 -18.38 -2.33 17.09
C GLU A 379 -16.99 -2.99 17.10
N LYS A 380 -16.70 -3.82 18.11
CA LYS A 380 -15.46 -4.62 18.17
C LYS A 380 -15.37 -5.62 17.03
N SER A 381 -16.46 -6.31 16.72
CA SER A 381 -16.52 -7.29 15.63
C SER A 381 -16.33 -6.64 14.25
N GLN A 382 -16.91 -5.46 14.03
CA GLN A 382 -16.70 -4.65 12.82
C GLN A 382 -15.24 -4.14 12.73
N SER A 383 -14.67 -3.67 13.84
CA SER A 383 -13.27 -3.24 13.90
C SER A 383 -12.30 -4.37 13.54
N GLN A 384 -12.55 -5.59 14.05
CA GLN A 384 -11.78 -6.79 13.70
C GLN A 384 -11.97 -7.18 12.22
N LEU A 385 -13.19 -7.13 11.69
CA LEU A 385 -13.47 -7.38 10.27
C LEU A 385 -12.67 -6.44 9.37
N HIS A 386 -12.69 -5.13 9.65
CA HIS A 386 -11.93 -4.13 8.89
C HIS A 386 -10.42 -4.34 8.98
N GLN A 387 -9.89 -4.72 10.15
CA GLN A 387 -8.47 -5.07 10.31
C GLN A 387 -8.10 -6.27 9.41
N THR A 388 -8.82 -7.39 9.54
CA THR A 388 -8.54 -8.60 8.73
C THR A 388 -8.72 -8.36 7.23
N GLN A 389 -9.64 -7.47 6.83
CA GLN A 389 -9.79 -7.08 5.43
C GLN A 389 -8.59 -6.26 4.91
N SER A 390 -8.07 -5.32 5.73
CA SER A 390 -6.85 -4.58 5.39
C SER A 390 -5.60 -5.47 5.32
N GLU A 391 -5.47 -6.44 6.23
CA GLU A 391 -4.41 -7.46 6.22
C GLU A 391 -4.49 -8.34 4.96
N LEU A 392 -5.70 -8.69 4.50
CA LEU A 392 -5.93 -9.44 3.27
C LEU A 392 -5.55 -8.61 2.02
N GLU A 393 -5.95 -7.33 1.96
CA GLU A 393 -5.61 -6.43 0.85
C GLU A 393 -4.09 -6.19 0.76
N GLN A 394 -3.42 -6.00 1.91
CA GLN A 394 -1.95 -5.92 1.97
C GLN A 394 -1.29 -7.22 1.47
N SER A 395 -1.80 -8.38 1.86
CA SER A 395 -1.30 -9.69 1.42
C SER A 395 -1.47 -9.91 -0.08
N GLN A 396 -2.59 -9.46 -0.67
CA GLN A 396 -2.81 -9.51 -2.12
C GLN A 396 -1.87 -8.56 -2.88
N SER A 397 -1.63 -7.36 -2.34
CA SER A 397 -0.67 -6.42 -2.93
C SER A 397 0.76 -6.99 -2.94
N GLN A 398 1.19 -7.63 -1.85
CA GLN A 398 2.49 -8.29 -1.76
C GLN A 398 2.59 -9.45 -2.75
N LEU A 399 1.56 -10.30 -2.85
CA LEU A 399 1.51 -11.41 -3.82
C LEU A 399 1.69 -10.92 -5.26
N HIS A 400 0.99 -9.84 -5.65
CA HIS A 400 1.13 -9.25 -6.98
C HIS A 400 2.52 -8.65 -7.24
N GLN A 401 3.15 -8.03 -6.24
CA GLN A 401 4.53 -7.53 -6.37
C GLN A 401 5.51 -8.69 -6.58
N THR A 402 5.50 -9.72 -5.73
CA THR A 402 6.37 -10.89 -5.86
C THR A 402 6.16 -11.62 -7.19
N GLN A 403 4.93 -11.69 -7.69
CA GLN A 403 4.63 -12.28 -9.00
C GLN A 403 5.23 -11.47 -10.16
N SER A 404 5.21 -10.13 -10.11
CA SER A 404 5.85 -9.26 -11.10
C SER A 404 7.38 -9.34 -11.05
N GLU A 405 7.96 -9.43 -9.85
CA GLU A 405 9.40 -9.62 -9.64
C GLU A 405 9.87 -10.99 -10.17
N LEU A 406 9.04 -12.04 -10.03
CA LEU A 406 9.30 -13.36 -10.61
C LEU A 406 9.26 -13.34 -12.15
N GLU A 407 8.26 -12.71 -12.77
CA GLU A 407 8.18 -12.56 -14.24
C GLU A 407 9.38 -11.79 -14.81
N LYS A 408 9.81 -10.73 -14.12
CA LYS A 408 11.02 -9.98 -14.46
C LYS A 408 12.28 -10.85 -14.35
N SER A 409 12.41 -11.62 -13.27
CA SER A 409 13.55 -12.51 -13.04
C SER A 409 13.63 -13.64 -14.07
N GLN A 410 12.50 -14.23 -14.47
CA GLN A 410 12.41 -15.20 -15.57
C GLN A 410 12.82 -14.58 -16.92
N SER A 411 12.40 -13.34 -17.18
CA SER A 411 12.77 -12.60 -18.39
C SER A 411 14.28 -12.35 -18.47
N GLN A 412 14.89 -11.95 -17.34
CA GLN A 412 16.34 -11.76 -17.24
C GLN A 412 17.10 -13.09 -17.41
N LEU A 413 16.65 -14.17 -16.77
CA LEU A 413 17.24 -15.51 -16.93
C LEU A 413 17.22 -15.99 -18.39
N HIS A 414 16.13 -15.75 -19.12
CA HIS A 414 16.06 -16.07 -20.55
C HIS A 414 16.98 -15.22 -21.42
N GLN A 415 17.16 -13.93 -21.10
CA GLN A 415 18.13 -13.07 -21.78
C GLN A 415 19.56 -13.59 -21.57
N THR A 416 19.97 -13.83 -20.31
CA THR A 416 21.31 -14.34 -19.99
C THR A 416 21.56 -15.74 -20.56
N GLN A 417 20.53 -16.59 -20.71
CA GLN A 417 20.66 -17.85 -21.45
C GLN A 417 20.93 -17.65 -22.95
N SER A 418 20.40 -16.60 -23.58
CA SER A 418 20.70 -16.27 -24.98
C SER A 418 22.12 -15.74 -25.14
N GLU A 419 22.50 -14.77 -24.30
CA GLU A 419 23.84 -14.17 -24.27
C GLU A 419 24.94 -15.22 -24.01
N LEU A 420 24.68 -16.18 -23.10
CA LEU A 420 25.57 -17.32 -22.86
C LEU A 420 25.67 -18.25 -24.07
N ARG A 421 24.58 -18.45 -24.83
CA ARG A 421 24.58 -19.31 -26.02
C ARG A 421 25.36 -18.66 -27.17
N GLU A 422 25.18 -17.36 -27.38
CA GLU A 422 25.94 -16.56 -28.35
C GLU A 422 27.43 -16.55 -27.99
N SER A 423 27.77 -16.35 -26.71
CA SER A 423 29.16 -16.45 -26.21
C SER A 423 29.78 -17.84 -26.43
N GLN A 424 28.99 -18.92 -26.35
CA GLN A 424 29.45 -20.30 -26.63
C GLN A 424 29.64 -20.55 -28.13
N GLU A 425 28.79 -19.96 -28.98
CA GLU A 425 28.94 -20.00 -30.44
C GLU A 425 30.20 -19.25 -30.89
N GLU A 426 30.44 -18.03 -30.40
CA GLU A 426 31.67 -17.26 -30.66
C GLU A 426 32.94 -17.98 -30.18
N LEU A 427 32.91 -18.57 -28.97
CA LEU A 427 34.05 -19.34 -28.45
C LEU A 427 34.37 -20.55 -29.35
N GLY A 428 33.37 -21.17 -29.96
CA GLY A 428 33.54 -22.23 -30.95
C GLY A 428 34.22 -21.74 -32.23
N GLU A 429 33.84 -20.57 -32.74
CA GLU A 429 34.51 -19.96 -33.90
C GLU A 429 35.96 -19.58 -33.59
N PHE A 430 36.24 -18.99 -32.42
CA PHE A 430 37.60 -18.68 -31.98
C PHE A 430 38.48 -19.92 -31.84
N GLN A 431 37.94 -21.05 -31.34
CA GLN A 431 38.67 -22.31 -31.27
C GLN A 431 39.02 -22.85 -32.67
N ALA A 432 38.07 -22.82 -33.61
CA ALA A 432 38.34 -23.25 -35.00
C ALA A 432 39.39 -22.37 -35.70
N ILE A 433 39.38 -21.05 -35.45
CA ILE A 433 40.39 -20.11 -35.95
C ILE A 433 41.77 -20.39 -35.32
N ALA A 434 41.82 -20.71 -34.02
CA ALA A 434 43.07 -21.06 -33.33
C ALA A 434 43.68 -22.36 -33.88
N GLU A 435 42.88 -23.40 -34.10
CA GLU A 435 43.33 -24.64 -34.76
C GLU A 435 43.87 -24.36 -36.17
N GLN A 436 43.18 -23.50 -36.95
CA GLN A 436 43.62 -23.13 -38.30
C GLN A 436 44.95 -22.37 -38.30
N PHE A 437 45.19 -21.48 -37.34
CA PHE A 437 46.49 -20.82 -37.18
C PHE A 437 47.58 -21.79 -36.71
N GLN A 438 47.27 -22.77 -35.86
CA GLN A 438 48.23 -23.77 -35.41
C GLN A 438 48.65 -24.71 -36.57
N GLU A 439 47.70 -25.13 -37.42
CA GLU A 439 47.97 -25.84 -38.68
C GLU A 439 48.89 -25.01 -39.60
N GLN A 440 48.60 -23.72 -39.81
CA GLN A 440 49.46 -22.83 -40.59
C GLN A 440 50.87 -22.66 -39.99
N LEU A 441 51.01 -22.61 -38.67
CA LEU A 441 52.31 -22.58 -37.99
C LEU A 441 53.11 -23.87 -38.22
N HIS A 442 52.48 -25.04 -38.12
CA HIS A 442 53.13 -26.32 -38.40
C HIS A 442 53.59 -26.42 -39.87
N GLN A 443 52.74 -26.01 -40.82
CA GLN A 443 53.11 -25.96 -42.25
C GLN A 443 54.26 -24.99 -42.51
N THR A 444 54.24 -23.80 -41.90
CA THR A 444 55.31 -22.80 -42.02
C THR A 444 56.63 -23.30 -41.43
N HIS A 445 56.58 -24.02 -40.31
CA HIS A 445 57.75 -24.63 -39.67
C HIS A 445 58.38 -25.72 -40.56
N ALA A 446 57.57 -26.60 -41.17
CA ALA A 446 58.06 -27.62 -42.08
C ALA A 446 58.73 -27.03 -43.35
N VAL A 447 58.18 -25.92 -43.89
CA VAL A 447 58.81 -25.18 -45.01
C VAL A 447 60.13 -24.53 -44.57
N LEU A 448 60.22 -24.04 -43.33
CA LEU A 448 61.45 -23.49 -42.77
C LEU A 448 62.54 -24.56 -42.60
N GLU A 449 62.23 -25.73 -42.04
CA GLU A 449 63.19 -26.85 -41.96
C GLU A 449 63.67 -27.30 -43.34
N GLN A 450 62.77 -27.46 -44.32
CA GLN A 450 63.17 -27.84 -45.68
C GLN A 450 64.10 -26.79 -46.32
N SER A 451 63.88 -25.51 -46.01
CA SER A 451 64.70 -24.40 -46.49
C SER A 451 66.07 -24.35 -45.80
N GLN A 452 66.15 -24.67 -44.50
CA GLN A 452 67.42 -24.83 -43.78
C GLN A 452 68.23 -26.03 -44.30
N SER A 453 67.58 -27.15 -44.62
CA SER A 453 68.24 -28.31 -45.23
C SER A 453 68.87 -27.96 -46.58
N LYS A 454 68.11 -27.34 -47.50
CA LYS A 454 68.62 -26.86 -48.80
C LYS A 454 69.75 -25.84 -48.68
N LEU A 455 69.70 -24.98 -47.65
CA LEU A 455 70.78 -24.04 -47.34
C LEU A 455 72.06 -24.78 -46.91
N HIS A 456 71.94 -25.88 -46.17
CA HIS A 456 73.09 -26.71 -45.77
C HIS A 456 73.67 -27.52 -46.95
N GLU A 457 72.81 -28.08 -47.81
CA GLU A 457 73.21 -28.74 -49.06
C GLU A 457 74.02 -27.78 -49.95
N THR A 458 73.46 -26.61 -50.28
CA THR A 458 74.13 -25.61 -51.13
C THR A 458 75.40 -25.02 -50.52
N GLN A 459 75.48 -24.88 -49.18
CA GLN A 459 76.74 -24.54 -48.50
C GLN A 459 77.80 -25.64 -48.66
N THR A 460 77.39 -26.90 -48.63
CA THR A 460 78.27 -28.06 -48.80
C THR A 460 78.78 -28.16 -50.24
N GLU A 461 77.91 -27.98 -51.24
CA GLU A 461 78.30 -27.88 -52.66
C GLU A 461 79.27 -26.72 -52.90
N LEU A 462 79.00 -25.54 -52.35
CA LEU A 462 79.89 -24.38 -52.45
C LEU A 462 81.28 -24.65 -51.83
N ALA A 463 81.35 -25.43 -50.74
CA ALA A 463 82.62 -25.84 -50.15
C ALA A 463 83.38 -26.84 -51.05
N GLN A 464 82.68 -27.79 -51.67
CA GLN A 464 83.27 -28.73 -52.63
C GLN A 464 83.82 -28.00 -53.87
N THR A 465 83.03 -27.09 -54.47
CA THR A 465 83.44 -26.30 -55.64
C THR A 465 84.65 -25.40 -55.34
N LYS A 466 84.72 -24.80 -54.14
CA LYS A 466 85.93 -24.07 -53.69
C LYS A 466 87.15 -24.98 -53.57
N SER A 467 86.98 -26.20 -53.06
CA SER A 467 88.06 -27.19 -52.96
C SER A 467 88.59 -27.60 -54.34
N GLN A 468 87.69 -27.87 -55.29
CA GLN A 468 88.03 -28.17 -56.69
C GLN A 468 88.76 -27.00 -57.36
N LEU A 469 88.30 -25.76 -57.15
CA LEU A 469 88.96 -24.56 -57.69
C LEU A 469 90.41 -24.42 -57.18
N TYR A 470 90.66 -24.66 -55.89
CA TYR A 470 92.03 -24.66 -55.36
C TYR A 470 92.90 -25.79 -55.93
N GLN A 471 92.33 -26.97 -56.20
CA GLN A 471 93.06 -28.05 -56.88
C GLN A 471 93.46 -27.64 -58.29
N SER A 472 92.54 -27.11 -59.10
CA SER A 472 92.84 -26.65 -60.47
C SER A 472 93.84 -25.48 -60.50
N GLN A 473 93.80 -24.56 -59.54
CA GLN A 473 94.82 -23.50 -59.41
C GLN A 473 96.21 -24.09 -59.15
N TRP A 474 96.32 -25.08 -58.25
CA TRP A 474 97.58 -25.73 -57.94
C TRP A 474 98.13 -26.56 -59.12
N GLU A 475 97.25 -27.17 -59.91
CA GLU A 475 97.62 -27.83 -61.16
C GLU A 475 98.08 -26.85 -62.25
N GLU A 476 97.50 -25.63 -62.32
CA GLU A 476 97.98 -24.57 -63.20
C GLU A 476 99.38 -24.10 -62.81
N GLU A 477 99.63 -23.82 -61.53
CA GLU A 477 100.97 -23.43 -61.03
C GLU A 477 102.01 -24.51 -61.30
N ARG A 478 101.67 -25.79 -61.06
CA ARG A 478 102.53 -26.93 -61.38
C ARG A 478 102.84 -27.03 -62.88
N SER A 479 101.84 -26.78 -63.73
CA SER A 479 102.01 -26.78 -65.19
C SER A 479 102.87 -25.61 -65.67
N ARG A 480 102.71 -24.42 -65.08
CA ARG A 480 103.57 -23.25 -65.32
C ARG A 480 105.02 -23.52 -64.92
N PHE A 481 105.25 -24.22 -63.80
CA PHE A 481 106.59 -24.60 -63.37
C PHE A 481 107.26 -25.58 -64.34
N GLN A 482 106.54 -26.60 -64.82
CA GLN A 482 107.03 -27.53 -65.84
C GLN A 482 107.31 -26.85 -67.19
N LEU A 483 106.46 -25.90 -67.59
CA LEU A 483 106.71 -25.05 -68.76
C LEU A 483 108.01 -24.26 -68.60
N HIS A 484 108.25 -23.67 -67.41
CA HIS A 484 109.48 -22.94 -67.14
C HIS A 484 110.74 -23.83 -67.17
N GLN A 485 110.66 -25.08 -66.68
CA GLN A 485 111.76 -26.05 -66.77
C GLN A 485 112.06 -26.42 -68.23
N THR A 486 111.06 -26.86 -68.99
CA THR A 486 111.24 -27.23 -70.41
C THR A 486 111.70 -26.07 -71.28
N GLN A 487 111.30 -24.83 -70.95
CA GLN A 487 111.78 -23.63 -71.63
C GLN A 487 113.25 -23.28 -71.28
N ALA A 488 113.72 -23.63 -70.07
CA ALA A 488 115.13 -23.52 -69.70
C ALA A 488 116.00 -24.64 -70.32
N GLU A 489 115.46 -25.86 -70.46
CA GLU A 489 116.09 -26.96 -71.19
C GLU A 489 116.22 -26.63 -72.69
N LEU A 490 115.16 -26.09 -73.30
CA LEU A 490 115.21 -25.56 -74.66
C LEU A 490 116.28 -24.46 -74.82
N GLY A 491 116.48 -23.61 -73.80
CA GLY A 491 117.57 -22.65 -73.75
C GLY A 491 118.97 -23.29 -73.73
N LYS A 492 119.15 -24.40 -73.01
CA LYS A 492 120.39 -25.20 -73.06
C LYS A 492 120.60 -25.78 -74.45
N SER A 493 119.61 -26.45 -75.04
CA SER A 493 119.77 -27.06 -76.37
C SER A 493 119.91 -26.04 -77.51
N GLN A 494 119.37 -24.82 -77.36
CA GLN A 494 119.69 -23.71 -78.27
C GLN A 494 121.14 -23.23 -78.14
N SER A 495 121.71 -23.31 -76.93
CA SER A 495 123.12 -22.97 -76.64
C SER A 495 124.07 -24.06 -77.15
N GLU A 496 123.73 -25.33 -76.94
CA GLU A 496 124.43 -26.50 -77.50
C GLU A 496 124.41 -26.46 -79.05
N LEU A 497 123.26 -26.12 -79.65
CA LEU A 497 123.14 -25.94 -81.09
C LEU A 497 123.92 -24.72 -81.62
N HIS A 498 124.09 -23.66 -80.81
CA HIS A 498 125.05 -22.59 -81.12
C HIS A 498 126.51 -23.07 -81.06
N GLN A 499 126.84 -23.92 -80.09
CA GLN A 499 128.18 -24.48 -79.92
C GLN A 499 128.54 -25.44 -81.08
N ILE A 500 127.59 -26.29 -81.50
CA ILE A 500 127.71 -27.14 -82.70
C ILE A 500 127.80 -26.28 -83.97
N LYS A 501 127.01 -25.19 -84.09
CA LYS A 501 127.16 -24.24 -85.21
C LYS A 501 128.53 -23.58 -85.23
N ALA A 502 129.10 -23.20 -84.09
CA ALA A 502 130.43 -22.61 -84.01
C ALA A 502 131.52 -23.62 -84.43
N GLN A 503 131.41 -24.89 -84.03
CA GLN A 503 132.31 -25.95 -84.47
C GLN A 503 132.17 -26.25 -85.98
N LEU A 504 130.95 -26.28 -86.50
CA LEU A 504 130.69 -26.42 -87.94
C LEU A 504 131.31 -25.25 -88.73
N GLN A 505 131.13 -24.02 -88.24
CA GLN A 505 131.70 -22.81 -88.83
C GLN A 505 133.25 -22.80 -88.75
N GLN A 506 133.84 -23.37 -87.70
CA GLN A 506 135.28 -23.58 -87.61
C GLN A 506 135.77 -24.58 -88.68
N SER A 507 135.07 -25.70 -88.90
CA SER A 507 135.38 -26.63 -89.99
C SER A 507 135.16 -26.02 -91.38
N GLN A 508 134.14 -25.17 -91.55
CA GLN A 508 133.92 -24.43 -92.80
C GLN A 508 135.05 -23.43 -93.07
N SER A 509 135.62 -22.77 -92.05
CA SER A 509 136.73 -21.82 -92.26
C SER A 509 137.97 -22.43 -92.92
N GLN A 510 138.23 -23.74 -92.72
CA GLN A 510 139.30 -24.48 -93.39
C GLN A 510 138.99 -24.81 -94.86
N VAL A 511 137.71 -24.81 -95.25
CA VAL A 511 137.27 -24.95 -96.65
C VAL A 511 137.20 -23.58 -97.33
N GLU A 512 136.80 -22.54 -96.60
CA GLU A 512 136.63 -21.17 -97.08
C GLU A 512 137.96 -20.48 -97.41
N GLU A 513 139.10 -20.87 -96.81
CA GLU A 513 140.42 -20.43 -97.30
C GLU A 513 140.69 -20.88 -98.75
N THR A 514 140.15 -22.04 -99.15
CA THR A 514 140.26 -22.57 -100.52
C THR A 514 139.25 -21.92 -101.49
N GLN A 515 138.23 -21.21 -100.99
CA GLN A 515 137.11 -20.68 -101.80
C GLN A 515 136.92 -19.15 -101.71
N SER A 516 137.53 -18.44 -100.78
CA SER A 516 137.27 -17.00 -100.55
C SER A 516 137.84 -16.06 -101.62
N LEU A 517 138.85 -16.48 -102.40
CA LEU A 517 139.23 -15.80 -103.65
C LEU A 517 138.28 -16.07 -104.83
N PHE A 518 137.25 -16.90 -104.64
CA PHE A 518 136.04 -16.96 -105.48
C PHE A 518 134.97 -15.92 -105.08
N ARG A 519 135.40 -14.82 -104.44
CA ARG A 519 134.83 -13.47 -104.53
C ARG A 519 133.47 -13.24 -103.85
N GLN A 520 133.36 -12.28 -102.93
CA GLN A 520 133.47 -10.84 -103.21
C GLN A 520 132.45 -10.34 -104.28
N ALA A 521 131.45 -11.13 -104.67
CA ALA A 521 130.56 -10.85 -105.80
C ALA A 521 129.05 -10.94 -105.52
N GLN A 522 128.60 -11.60 -104.45
CA GLN A 522 127.16 -11.75 -104.12
C GLN A 522 126.80 -11.36 -102.67
N SER A 523 127.50 -10.38 -102.11
CA SER A 523 127.25 -9.81 -100.78
C SER A 523 126.03 -8.86 -100.75
N GLN A 524 124.86 -9.29 -101.23
CA GLN A 524 123.64 -8.47 -101.26
C GLN A 524 122.33 -9.17 -100.83
N ILE A 525 122.31 -10.48 -100.58
CA ILE A 525 121.15 -11.15 -99.94
C ILE A 525 121.46 -11.43 -98.47
N HIS A 526 121.75 -10.36 -97.75
CA HIS A 526 121.81 -10.31 -96.29
C HIS A 526 120.69 -9.37 -95.78
N GLN A 527 120.25 -9.56 -94.53
CA GLN A 527 119.01 -9.00 -93.95
C GLN A 527 117.74 -9.66 -94.55
N LEU A 528 116.98 -10.49 -93.83
CA LEU A 528 116.98 -10.76 -92.38
C LEU A 528 116.74 -9.53 -91.49
N HIS A 529 115.89 -8.60 -91.93
CA HIS A 529 115.31 -7.57 -91.05
C HIS A 529 114.04 -8.09 -90.32
N LYS A 530 114.23 -9.16 -89.53
CA LYS A 530 113.23 -9.77 -88.64
C LYS A 530 114.02 -10.40 -87.48
N ASN A 531 113.85 -10.04 -86.19
CA ASN A 531 112.72 -9.39 -85.53
C ASN A 531 113.17 -8.23 -84.62
N LYS A 532 112.39 -7.14 -84.57
CA LYS A 532 112.15 -6.33 -83.35
C LYS A 532 110.93 -5.43 -83.54
N ASN A 533 110.44 -4.84 -82.44
CA ASN A 533 109.22 -4.03 -82.32
C ASN A 533 107.92 -4.88 -82.37
N GLU A 534 107.63 -5.68 -81.35
CA GLU A 534 107.07 -5.29 -80.02
C GLU A 534 105.56 -5.01 -80.01
N LEU A 535 104.89 -5.62 -79.03
CA LEU A 535 103.89 -4.96 -78.18
C LEU A 535 102.66 -4.28 -78.84
N LYS A 536 101.99 -4.94 -79.80
CA LYS A 536 100.68 -4.47 -80.34
C LYS A 536 99.54 -5.51 -80.41
N ARG A 537 99.62 -6.65 -79.70
CA ARG A 537 98.50 -7.63 -79.60
C ARG A 537 97.95 -7.88 -78.19
N VAL A 538 98.27 -7.03 -77.21
CA VAL A 538 97.61 -7.01 -75.87
C VAL A 538 96.55 -5.91 -75.85
N SER A 539 95.55 -6.02 -76.74
CA SER A 539 94.51 -4.98 -76.92
C SER A 539 93.18 -5.53 -77.48
N HIS A 540 92.93 -6.84 -77.35
CA HIS A 540 91.74 -7.49 -77.95
C HIS A 540 91.15 -8.68 -77.15
N GLN A 541 91.37 -8.70 -75.83
CA GLN A 541 90.67 -9.61 -74.90
C GLN A 541 90.06 -8.88 -73.68
N PHE A 542 90.01 -7.55 -73.70
CA PHE A 542 89.30 -6.74 -72.70
C PHE A 542 87.76 -6.79 -72.87
N TYR A 543 87.28 -7.21 -74.05
CA TYR A 543 85.87 -7.10 -74.47
C TYR A 543 84.96 -8.30 -74.13
N HIS A 544 85.36 -9.19 -73.21
CA HIS A 544 84.47 -10.27 -72.71
C HIS A 544 84.15 -10.15 -71.21
N LEU A 545 85.05 -9.57 -70.41
CA LEU A 545 84.87 -9.41 -68.95
C LEU A 545 84.11 -8.14 -68.56
N GLN A 546 83.54 -7.41 -69.53
CA GLN A 546 82.75 -6.19 -69.27
C GLN A 546 81.23 -6.47 -69.16
N GLY A 547 80.72 -7.57 -69.73
CA GLY A 547 79.29 -7.92 -69.67
C GLY A 547 78.88 -8.58 -68.34
N GLU A 548 79.68 -9.54 -67.87
CA GLU A 548 79.42 -10.32 -66.63
C GLU A 548 79.38 -9.44 -65.36
N LEU A 549 79.92 -8.21 -65.43
CA LEU A 549 79.88 -7.22 -64.35
C LEU A 549 78.60 -6.37 -64.32
N GLU A 550 77.87 -6.25 -65.43
CA GLU A 550 76.60 -5.49 -65.49
C GLU A 550 75.40 -6.35 -65.11
N GLU A 551 75.41 -7.65 -65.46
CA GLU A 551 74.35 -8.60 -65.11
C GLU A 551 74.25 -8.80 -63.58
N SER A 552 75.40 -8.99 -62.91
CA SER A 552 75.47 -9.08 -61.43
C SER A 552 75.01 -7.80 -60.71
N GLN A 553 75.09 -6.63 -61.36
CA GLN A 553 74.57 -5.37 -60.80
C GLN A 553 73.04 -5.23 -60.93
N LEU A 554 72.39 -6.02 -61.79
CA LEU A 554 70.94 -6.01 -61.95
C LEU A 554 70.25 -6.78 -60.81
N ASP A 555 70.77 -7.96 -60.44
CA ASP A 555 70.25 -8.81 -59.37
C ASP A 555 70.36 -8.15 -57.99
N VAL A 556 71.44 -7.43 -57.72
CA VAL A 556 71.57 -6.61 -56.49
C VAL A 556 70.47 -5.54 -56.42
N LYS A 557 70.08 -4.97 -57.57
CA LYS A 557 69.02 -3.95 -57.66
C LYS A 557 67.62 -4.54 -57.46
N GLN A 558 67.35 -5.73 -58.00
CA GLN A 558 66.10 -6.46 -57.71
C GLN A 558 66.03 -6.84 -56.23
N SER A 559 67.11 -7.39 -55.67
CA SER A 559 67.21 -7.78 -54.26
C SER A 559 66.95 -6.60 -53.30
N GLN A 560 67.51 -5.42 -53.59
CA GLN A 560 67.23 -4.18 -52.84
C GLN A 560 65.76 -3.72 -52.95
N THR A 561 65.10 -4.01 -54.06
CA THR A 561 63.68 -3.66 -54.28
C THR A 561 62.75 -4.59 -53.49
N VAL A 562 63.08 -5.89 -53.43
CA VAL A 562 62.38 -6.88 -52.58
C VAL A 562 62.57 -6.58 -51.10
N LEU A 563 63.79 -6.23 -50.67
CA LEU A 563 64.07 -5.79 -49.29
C LEU A 563 63.23 -4.59 -48.86
N LYS A 564 63.03 -3.59 -49.74
CA LYS A 564 62.15 -2.45 -49.44
C LYS A 564 60.68 -2.85 -49.28
N LYS A 565 60.17 -3.79 -50.07
CA LYS A 565 58.81 -4.34 -49.87
C LYS A 565 58.69 -5.03 -48.51
N PHE A 566 59.62 -5.91 -48.15
CA PHE A 566 59.60 -6.56 -46.82
C PHE A 566 59.74 -5.56 -45.67
N GLN A 567 60.52 -4.48 -45.81
CA GLN A 567 60.58 -3.42 -44.79
C GLN A 567 59.24 -2.68 -44.62
N SER A 568 58.50 -2.41 -45.71
CA SER A 568 57.14 -1.86 -45.62
C SER A 568 56.18 -2.85 -44.95
N GLN A 569 56.19 -4.13 -45.37
CA GLN A 569 55.34 -5.17 -44.79
C GLN A 569 55.59 -5.35 -43.29
N ILE A 570 56.86 -5.36 -42.86
CA ILE A 570 57.23 -5.41 -41.44
C ILE A 570 56.76 -4.17 -40.66
N HIS A 571 56.66 -3.00 -41.30
CA HIS A 571 56.11 -1.81 -40.66
C HIS A 571 54.59 -1.86 -40.54
N GLU A 572 53.91 -2.34 -41.58
CA GLU A 572 52.46 -2.54 -41.67
C GLU A 572 51.99 -3.56 -40.62
N ASN A 573 52.52 -4.79 -40.66
CA ASN A 573 52.24 -5.84 -39.68
C ASN A 573 52.56 -5.41 -38.23
N LYS A 574 53.58 -4.54 -38.01
CA LYS A 574 53.93 -4.02 -36.68
C LYS A 574 53.01 -2.88 -36.21
N SER A 575 52.24 -2.27 -37.12
CA SER A 575 51.15 -1.35 -36.79
C SER A 575 49.85 -2.12 -36.47
N GLU A 576 49.59 -3.23 -37.17
CA GLU A 576 48.47 -4.13 -36.88
C GLU A 576 48.65 -4.86 -35.55
N LEU A 577 49.87 -5.36 -35.25
CA LEU A 577 50.18 -5.99 -33.96
C LEU A 577 49.92 -5.04 -32.78
N LYS A 578 50.22 -3.75 -32.93
CA LYS A 578 49.90 -2.71 -31.93
C LYS A 578 48.40 -2.45 -31.78
N ARG A 579 47.62 -2.69 -32.83
CA ARG A 579 46.16 -2.58 -32.81
C ARG A 579 45.54 -3.76 -32.08
N ALA A 580 46.05 -4.97 -32.34
CA ALA A 580 45.70 -6.18 -31.61
C ALA A 580 46.05 -6.06 -30.11
N ASP A 581 47.26 -5.60 -29.75
CA ASP A 581 47.65 -5.29 -28.36
C ASP A 581 46.61 -4.39 -27.67
N TYR A 582 46.19 -3.31 -28.33
CA TYR A 582 45.22 -2.36 -27.77
C TYR A 582 43.83 -2.99 -27.59
N GLN A 583 43.37 -3.80 -28.57
CA GLN A 583 42.09 -4.51 -28.48
C GLN A 583 42.10 -5.58 -27.39
N ILE A 584 43.19 -6.34 -27.25
CA ILE A 584 43.39 -7.30 -26.15
C ILE A 584 43.30 -6.58 -24.80
N HIS A 585 43.95 -5.42 -24.66
CA HIS A 585 43.91 -4.67 -23.40
C HIS A 585 42.54 -4.07 -23.08
N GLN A 586 41.75 -3.70 -24.10
CA GLN A 586 40.37 -3.27 -23.92
C GLN A 586 39.47 -4.45 -23.47
N ILE A 587 39.56 -5.59 -24.15
CA ILE A 587 38.82 -6.81 -23.82
C ILE A 587 39.18 -7.32 -22.41
N GLN A 588 40.45 -7.17 -21.99
CA GLN A 588 40.87 -7.49 -20.62
C GLN A 588 40.16 -6.62 -19.56
N GLY A 589 39.99 -5.33 -19.80
CA GLY A 589 39.24 -4.45 -18.89
C GLY A 589 37.74 -4.73 -18.87
N GLU A 590 37.16 -5.06 -20.03
CA GLU A 590 35.76 -5.49 -20.14
C GLU A 590 35.52 -6.85 -19.46
N LEU A 591 36.51 -7.76 -19.49
CA LEU A 591 36.49 -9.03 -18.75
C LEU A 591 36.60 -8.82 -17.23
N GLU A 592 37.55 -8.02 -16.73
CA GLU A 592 37.66 -7.69 -15.29
C GLU A 592 36.36 -7.05 -14.75
N GLN A 593 35.71 -6.20 -15.55
CA GLN A 593 34.42 -5.61 -15.20
C GLN A 593 33.30 -6.67 -15.15
N SER A 594 33.27 -7.61 -16.10
CA SER A 594 32.30 -8.71 -16.14
C SER A 594 32.49 -9.70 -14.98
N GLU A 595 33.72 -10.08 -14.65
CA GLU A 595 34.03 -10.92 -13.48
C GLU A 595 33.60 -10.26 -12.16
N SER A 596 33.78 -8.94 -12.03
CA SER A 596 33.28 -8.19 -10.86
C SER A 596 31.75 -8.16 -10.77
N GLN A 597 31.03 -8.10 -11.90
CA GLN A 597 29.56 -8.14 -11.94
C GLN A 597 29.02 -9.56 -11.65
N LEU A 598 29.70 -10.59 -12.16
CA LEU A 598 29.41 -11.99 -11.84
C LEU A 598 29.53 -12.25 -10.34
N HIS A 599 30.62 -11.77 -9.71
CA HIS A 599 30.83 -11.96 -8.27
C HIS A 599 29.78 -11.24 -7.41
N GLN A 600 29.36 -10.02 -7.78
CA GLN A 600 28.26 -9.33 -7.10
C GLN A 600 26.94 -10.11 -7.25
N THR A 601 26.61 -10.54 -8.47
CA THR A 601 25.40 -11.34 -8.74
C THR A 601 25.37 -12.64 -7.94
N GLN A 602 26.53 -13.28 -7.72
CA GLN A 602 26.66 -14.45 -6.86
C GLN A 602 26.37 -14.17 -5.38
N GLN A 603 26.82 -13.04 -4.83
CA GLN A 603 26.49 -12.66 -3.45
C GLN A 603 25.00 -12.31 -3.28
N GLU A 604 24.40 -11.68 -4.28
CA GLU A 604 22.96 -11.39 -4.29
C GLU A 604 22.12 -12.69 -4.39
N LEU A 605 22.61 -13.70 -5.14
CA LEU A 605 22.01 -15.03 -5.19
C LEU A 605 22.13 -15.79 -3.85
N GLU A 606 23.31 -15.83 -3.21
CA GLU A 606 23.48 -16.48 -1.90
C GLU A 606 22.57 -15.85 -0.82
N GLN A 607 22.38 -14.51 -0.86
CA GLN A 607 21.45 -13.83 0.03
C GLN A 607 19.99 -14.21 -0.26
N SER A 608 19.60 -14.30 -1.54
CA SER A 608 18.26 -14.73 -1.95
C SER A 608 17.97 -16.18 -1.55
N GLU A 609 18.91 -17.11 -1.74
CA GLU A 609 18.78 -18.50 -1.29
C GLU A 609 18.65 -18.61 0.24
N SER A 610 19.40 -17.79 1.00
CA SER A 610 19.27 -17.74 2.46
C SER A 610 17.91 -17.21 2.91
N GLN A 611 17.35 -16.20 2.22
CA GLN A 611 16.01 -15.65 2.51
C GLN A 611 14.90 -16.64 2.14
N LEU A 612 15.05 -17.35 1.00
CA LEU A 612 14.14 -18.42 0.59
C LEU A 612 14.11 -19.53 1.66
N HIS A 613 15.27 -19.97 2.14
CA HIS A 613 15.36 -21.01 3.15
C HIS A 613 14.72 -20.59 4.49
N GLN A 614 14.91 -19.33 4.93
CA GLN A 614 14.24 -18.81 6.12
C GLN A 614 12.71 -18.79 5.93
N THR A 615 12.23 -18.20 4.83
CA THR A 615 10.80 -18.13 4.50
C THR A 615 10.15 -19.53 4.46
N GLN A 616 10.89 -20.52 3.98
CA GLN A 616 10.43 -21.91 3.91
C GLN A 616 10.36 -22.58 5.31
N GLN A 617 11.29 -22.30 6.22
CA GLN A 617 11.17 -22.73 7.63
C GLN A 617 10.01 -22.05 8.36
N GLU A 618 9.77 -20.76 8.11
CA GLU A 618 8.65 -20.02 8.69
C GLU A 618 7.30 -20.58 8.19
N LEU A 619 7.20 -20.91 6.89
CA LEU A 619 6.04 -21.58 6.31
C LEU A 619 5.78 -22.97 6.92
N GLU A 620 6.82 -23.79 7.14
CA GLU A 620 6.68 -25.09 7.82
C GLU A 620 6.19 -24.92 9.27
N GLN A 621 6.65 -23.89 9.99
CA GLN A 621 6.17 -23.56 11.33
C GLN A 621 4.70 -23.14 11.32
N SER A 622 4.28 -22.27 10.41
CA SER A 622 2.87 -21.87 10.27
C SER A 622 1.96 -23.05 9.87
N GLN A 623 2.42 -23.95 9.00
CA GLN A 623 1.67 -25.17 8.65
C GLN A 623 1.53 -26.12 9.85
N SER A 624 2.58 -26.27 10.66
CA SER A 624 2.56 -27.06 11.89
C SER A 624 1.57 -26.48 12.92
N GLN A 625 1.59 -25.17 13.12
CA GLN A 625 0.63 -24.45 13.99
C GLN A 625 -0.81 -24.61 13.49
N LEU A 626 -1.06 -24.40 12.19
CA LEU A 626 -2.37 -24.58 11.57
C LEU A 626 -2.90 -26.00 11.80
N HIS A 627 -2.06 -27.02 11.67
CA HIS A 627 -2.44 -28.40 11.91
C HIS A 627 -2.76 -28.67 13.40
N GLN A 628 -2.00 -28.08 14.34
CA GLN A 628 -2.31 -28.15 15.76
C GLN A 628 -3.67 -27.50 16.08
N THR A 629 -3.92 -26.27 15.61
CA THR A 629 -5.20 -25.58 15.82
C THR A 629 -6.38 -26.33 15.20
N GLN A 630 -6.19 -27.01 14.07
CA GLN A 630 -7.20 -27.90 13.49
C GLN A 630 -7.50 -29.12 14.38
N GLN A 631 -6.48 -29.74 14.99
CA GLN A 631 -6.70 -30.85 15.95
C GLN A 631 -7.42 -30.37 17.21
N GLU A 632 -7.04 -29.21 17.76
CA GLU A 632 -7.67 -28.60 18.94
C GLU A 632 -9.14 -28.24 18.66
N LEU A 633 -9.44 -27.66 17.49
CA LEU A 633 -10.81 -27.38 17.05
C LEU A 633 -11.67 -28.65 16.96
N GLU A 634 -11.12 -29.75 16.43
CA GLU A 634 -11.86 -31.01 16.29
C GLU A 634 -12.08 -31.70 17.64
N GLN A 635 -11.12 -31.60 18.58
CA GLN A 635 -11.35 -32.00 19.98
C GLN A 635 -12.45 -31.16 20.63
N LEU A 636 -12.47 -29.84 20.41
CA LEU A 636 -13.46 -28.94 21.00
C LEU A 636 -14.88 -29.23 20.46
N LYS A 637 -15.03 -29.50 19.15
CA LYS A 637 -16.30 -30.00 18.56
C LYS A 637 -16.75 -31.31 19.19
N SER A 638 -15.83 -32.26 19.40
CA SER A 638 -16.12 -33.56 20.01
C SER A 638 -16.61 -33.40 21.45
N GLN A 639 -15.96 -32.54 22.24
CA GLN A 639 -16.39 -32.20 23.60
C GLN A 639 -17.75 -31.51 23.62
N PHE A 640 -17.96 -30.48 22.79
CA PHE A 640 -19.25 -29.78 22.70
C PHE A 640 -20.40 -30.73 22.35
N SER A 641 -20.19 -31.65 21.40
CA SER A 641 -21.14 -32.70 21.06
C SER A 641 -21.48 -33.59 22.27
N GLN A 642 -20.47 -34.05 23.03
CA GLN A 642 -20.69 -34.85 24.24
C GLN A 642 -21.47 -34.06 25.31
N THR A 643 -21.13 -32.79 25.56
CA THR A 643 -21.85 -31.94 26.53
C THR A 643 -23.30 -31.69 26.13
N GLN A 644 -23.62 -31.53 24.84
CA GLN A 644 -25.00 -31.43 24.35
C GLN A 644 -25.81 -32.69 24.65
N VAL A 645 -25.22 -33.88 24.48
CA VAL A 645 -25.86 -35.16 24.80
C VAL A 645 -26.13 -35.29 26.30
N GLU A 646 -25.16 -34.97 27.14
CA GLU A 646 -25.32 -35.02 28.60
C GLU A 646 -26.37 -34.01 29.08
N LEU A 647 -26.40 -32.79 28.52
CA LEU A 647 -27.42 -31.78 28.83
C LEU A 647 -28.84 -32.28 28.54
N VAL A 648 -29.08 -32.85 27.35
CA VAL A 648 -30.40 -33.40 26.98
C VAL A 648 -30.77 -34.60 27.87
N ARG A 649 -29.80 -35.45 28.22
CA ARG A 649 -29.98 -36.61 29.12
C ARG A 649 -30.38 -36.16 30.53
N THR A 650 -29.73 -35.14 31.07
CA THR A 650 -30.07 -34.54 32.37
C THR A 650 -31.43 -33.83 32.35
N GLN A 651 -31.76 -33.12 31.27
CA GLN A 651 -33.09 -32.50 31.09
C GLN A 651 -34.21 -33.55 31.11
N LEU A 652 -34.05 -34.67 30.38
CA LEU A 652 -35.00 -35.78 30.38
C LEU A 652 -35.11 -36.45 31.76
N GLN A 653 -34.00 -36.64 32.46
CA GLN A 653 -34.00 -37.16 33.82
C GLN A 653 -34.81 -36.24 34.77
N HIS A 654 -34.64 -34.93 34.68
CA HIS A 654 -35.42 -33.95 35.45
C HIS A 654 -36.91 -33.96 35.08
N GLN A 655 -37.23 -34.06 33.78
CA GLN A 655 -38.60 -34.11 33.27
C GLN A 655 -39.36 -35.36 33.76
N TYR A 656 -38.73 -36.54 33.74
CA TYR A 656 -39.38 -37.76 34.24
C TYR A 656 -39.51 -37.78 35.78
N VAL A 657 -38.53 -37.27 36.52
CA VAL A 657 -38.59 -37.16 37.99
C VAL A 657 -39.70 -36.20 38.46
N THR A 658 -39.99 -35.15 37.69
CA THR A 658 -41.04 -34.16 38.05
C THR A 658 -42.46 -34.54 37.64
N THR A 659 -42.64 -35.54 36.75
CA THR A 659 -43.97 -35.87 36.19
C THR A 659 -44.64 -37.10 36.82
N GLU A 660 -43.88 -38.11 37.25
CA GLU A 660 -44.43 -39.33 37.87
C GLU A 660 -43.57 -39.79 39.06
N PRO A 661 -43.91 -39.48 40.33
CA PRO A 661 -43.16 -39.91 41.50
C PRO A 661 -43.44 -41.39 41.87
N GLN A 662 -43.37 -42.29 40.89
CA GLN A 662 -43.60 -43.74 41.07
C GLN A 662 -42.51 -44.59 40.41
N SER A 663 -41.73 -45.25 41.27
CA SER A 663 -40.75 -46.30 40.95
C SER A 663 -39.53 -45.90 40.10
N ILE A 664 -38.34 -45.97 40.70
CA ILE A 664 -37.04 -45.71 40.04
C ILE A 664 -36.88 -46.56 38.76
N THR A 665 -37.31 -47.83 38.79
CA THR A 665 -37.33 -48.74 37.62
C THR A 665 -38.01 -48.16 36.38
N ALA A 666 -39.10 -47.38 36.54
CA ALA A 666 -39.80 -46.78 35.40
C ALA A 666 -39.01 -45.62 34.78
N THR A 667 -38.22 -44.90 35.58
CA THR A 667 -37.30 -43.86 35.09
C THR A 667 -36.09 -44.51 34.41
N GLU A 668 -35.50 -45.54 35.02
CA GLU A 668 -34.38 -46.31 34.46
C GLU A 668 -34.73 -46.91 33.09
N TYR A 669 -35.94 -47.47 32.94
CA TYR A 669 -36.44 -47.98 31.66
C TYR A 669 -36.52 -46.87 30.60
N LYS A 670 -37.18 -45.74 30.90
CA LYS A 670 -37.33 -44.61 29.95
C LYS A 670 -35.97 -44.04 29.52
N LEU A 671 -35.02 -43.91 30.45
CA LEU A 671 -33.66 -43.44 30.16
C LEU A 671 -32.88 -44.44 29.29
N LEU A 672 -32.93 -45.75 29.57
CA LEU A 672 -32.24 -46.76 28.76
C LEU A 672 -32.81 -46.89 27.34
N VAL A 673 -34.12 -46.63 27.15
CA VAL A 673 -34.72 -46.55 25.81
C VAL A 673 -34.29 -45.29 25.05
N TRP A 674 -34.11 -44.16 25.75
CA TRP A 674 -33.56 -42.95 25.14
C TRP A 674 -32.06 -43.06 24.81
N ASP A 675 -31.24 -43.58 25.73
CA ASP A 675 -29.81 -43.85 25.48
C ASP A 675 -29.62 -44.79 24.28
N ALA A 676 -30.53 -45.76 24.10
CA ALA A 676 -30.54 -46.62 22.93
C ALA A 676 -30.92 -45.90 21.63
N TRP A 677 -31.93 -45.04 21.66
CA TRP A 677 -32.32 -44.22 20.51
C TRP A 677 -31.19 -43.28 20.09
N TYR A 678 -30.52 -42.64 21.05
CA TYR A 678 -29.37 -41.78 20.78
C TYR A 678 -28.21 -42.58 20.16
N ALA A 679 -27.93 -43.79 20.67
CA ALA A 679 -26.94 -44.68 20.08
C ALA A 679 -27.30 -45.12 18.65
N TYR A 680 -28.58 -45.34 18.34
CA TYR A 680 -29.07 -45.64 16.99
C TYR A 680 -28.83 -44.46 16.02
N GLN A 681 -29.22 -43.23 16.39
CA GLN A 681 -28.97 -42.03 15.57
C GLN A 681 -27.46 -41.75 15.42
N SER A 682 -26.65 -42.11 16.42
CA SER A 682 -25.17 -42.06 16.35
C SER A 682 -24.54 -43.20 15.54
N GLY A 683 -25.32 -44.13 14.97
CA GLY A 683 -24.83 -45.29 14.22
C GLY A 683 -24.25 -46.44 15.06
N ASP A 684 -24.16 -46.30 16.40
CA ASP A 684 -23.70 -47.36 17.29
C ASP A 684 -24.82 -48.34 17.64
N LEU A 685 -25.14 -49.19 16.66
CA LEU A 685 -26.12 -50.26 16.78
C LEU A 685 -25.76 -51.28 17.89
N LYS A 686 -24.50 -51.37 18.33
CA LYS A 686 -24.07 -52.26 19.42
C LYS A 686 -24.43 -51.68 20.78
N LYS A 687 -24.15 -50.40 21.01
CA LYS A 687 -24.56 -49.68 22.23
C LYS A 687 -26.09 -49.57 22.30
N MET A 688 -26.76 -49.30 21.18
CA MET A 688 -28.22 -49.41 21.06
C MET A 688 -28.72 -50.79 21.53
N GLN A 689 -28.15 -51.88 20.99
CA GLN A 689 -28.53 -53.23 21.38
C GLN A 689 -28.34 -53.49 22.88
N GLN A 690 -27.24 -53.01 23.45
CA GLN A 690 -26.94 -53.13 24.88
C GLN A 690 -27.98 -52.39 25.73
N CYS A 691 -28.19 -51.09 25.48
CA CYS A 691 -29.15 -50.26 26.23
C CYS A 691 -30.58 -50.83 26.16
N LEU A 692 -31.05 -51.31 24.99
CA LEU A 692 -32.35 -51.99 24.89
C LEU A 692 -32.37 -53.32 25.66
N GLN A 693 -31.33 -54.16 25.55
CA GLN A 693 -31.25 -55.43 26.29
C GLN A 693 -31.20 -55.20 27.81
N GLU A 694 -30.62 -54.09 28.27
CA GLU A 694 -30.59 -53.72 29.68
C GLU A 694 -31.95 -53.14 30.14
N SER A 695 -32.66 -52.39 29.28
CA SER A 695 -34.01 -51.88 29.59
C SER A 695 -35.00 -53.00 29.92
N LEU A 696 -34.83 -54.21 29.34
CA LEU A 696 -35.63 -55.41 29.67
C LEU A 696 -35.50 -55.87 31.14
N LYS A 697 -34.53 -55.38 31.91
CA LYS A 697 -34.42 -55.63 33.36
C LYS A 697 -35.36 -54.73 34.18
N PHE A 698 -35.78 -53.59 33.62
CA PHE A 698 -36.50 -52.51 34.30
C PHE A 698 -37.90 -52.27 33.73
N THR A 699 -38.22 -52.85 32.56
CA THR A 699 -39.53 -52.72 31.90
C THR A 699 -40.69 -53.22 32.77
N PRO A 700 -41.79 -52.45 32.91
CA PRO A 700 -43.00 -52.88 33.61
C PRO A 700 -43.96 -53.68 32.72
N ILE A 701 -43.71 -53.74 31.41
CA ILE A 701 -44.57 -54.31 30.38
C ILE A 701 -43.98 -55.61 29.80
N SER A 702 -44.77 -56.38 29.05
CA SER A 702 -44.31 -57.67 28.50
C SER A 702 -43.16 -57.49 27.48
N ARG A 703 -42.35 -58.53 27.22
CA ARG A 703 -41.20 -58.39 26.28
C ARG A 703 -41.65 -58.02 24.86
N THR A 704 -42.79 -58.53 24.39
CA THR A 704 -43.34 -58.20 23.06
C THR A 704 -43.79 -56.74 22.98
N GLU A 705 -44.45 -56.27 24.04
CA GLU A 705 -44.95 -54.90 24.22
C GLU A 705 -43.82 -53.90 24.42
N SER A 706 -42.73 -54.29 25.12
CA SER A 706 -41.48 -53.53 25.22
C SER A 706 -40.87 -53.26 23.85
N VAL A 707 -40.87 -54.26 22.95
CA VAL A 707 -40.34 -54.12 21.58
C VAL A 707 -41.17 -53.14 20.75
N ILE A 708 -42.49 -53.15 20.90
CA ILE A 708 -43.38 -52.17 20.26
C ILE A 708 -43.10 -50.77 20.82
N ASN A 709 -43.05 -50.65 22.16
CA ASN A 709 -42.79 -49.40 22.85
C ASN A 709 -41.42 -48.80 22.52
N TRP A 710 -40.38 -49.62 22.26
CA TRP A 710 -39.10 -49.13 21.73
C TRP A 710 -39.24 -48.48 20.37
N LEU A 711 -39.95 -49.11 19.42
CA LEU A 711 -40.16 -48.56 18.08
C LEU A 711 -41.01 -47.29 18.11
N GLU A 712 -42.06 -47.25 18.93
CA GLU A 712 -42.88 -46.06 19.17
C GLU A 712 -42.06 -44.92 19.79
N SER A 713 -41.22 -45.23 20.79
CA SER A 713 -40.35 -44.24 21.44
C SER A 713 -39.29 -43.71 20.48
N PHE A 714 -38.67 -44.57 19.66
CA PHE A 714 -37.68 -44.16 18.66
C PHE A 714 -38.32 -43.28 17.57
N ALA A 715 -39.52 -43.63 17.10
CA ALA A 715 -40.27 -42.80 16.16
C ALA A 715 -40.60 -41.42 16.76
N LYS A 716 -41.07 -41.41 18.02
CA LYS A 716 -41.37 -40.18 18.77
C LYS A 716 -40.13 -39.31 18.95
N PHE A 717 -39.04 -39.83 19.50
CA PHE A 717 -37.82 -39.06 19.77
C PHE A 717 -37.18 -38.51 18.49
N SER A 718 -37.23 -39.27 17.39
CA SER A 718 -36.73 -38.78 16.09
C SER A 718 -37.57 -37.60 15.59
N SER A 719 -38.91 -37.71 15.65
CA SER A 719 -39.83 -36.61 15.31
C SER A 719 -39.63 -35.37 16.20
N GLU A 720 -39.52 -35.55 17.53
CA GLU A 720 -39.27 -34.48 18.50
C GLU A 720 -37.89 -33.80 18.35
N LYS A 721 -36.97 -34.39 17.58
CA LYS A 721 -35.61 -33.88 17.34
C LYS A 721 -35.30 -33.60 15.86
N GLY A 722 -36.29 -33.70 14.96
CA GLY A 722 -36.13 -33.40 13.54
C GLY A 722 -35.30 -34.41 12.74
N HIS A 723 -35.20 -35.66 13.22
CA HIS A 723 -34.53 -36.76 12.52
C HIS A 723 -35.54 -37.71 11.88
N ASP A 724 -35.19 -38.29 10.74
CA ASP A 724 -35.94 -39.41 10.17
C ASP A 724 -35.71 -40.70 10.98
N PHE A 725 -36.74 -41.57 11.02
CA PHE A 725 -36.66 -42.87 11.67
C PHE A 725 -36.98 -44.01 10.69
N ASP A 726 -35.94 -44.63 10.14
CA ASP A 726 -36.11 -45.83 9.33
C ASP A 726 -36.23 -47.09 10.22
N SER A 727 -37.47 -47.36 10.64
CA SER A 727 -37.86 -48.58 11.34
C SER A 727 -37.62 -49.86 10.52
N TYR A 728 -37.59 -49.79 9.18
CA TYR A 728 -37.31 -50.94 8.32
C TYR A 728 -35.80 -51.25 8.30
N ALA A 729 -34.93 -50.24 8.18
CA ALA A 729 -33.49 -50.42 8.33
C ALA A 729 -33.13 -50.92 9.74
N LEU A 730 -33.72 -50.33 10.79
CA LEU A 730 -33.49 -50.78 12.18
C LEU A 730 -33.88 -52.25 12.36
N THR A 731 -35.10 -52.64 12.00
CA THR A 731 -35.60 -54.01 12.20
C THR A 731 -34.85 -55.05 11.37
N ASN A 732 -34.20 -54.65 10.27
CA ASN A 732 -33.32 -55.49 9.47
C ASN A 732 -31.85 -55.52 9.93
N SER A 733 -31.43 -54.73 10.92
CA SER A 733 -30.07 -54.80 11.47
C SER A 733 -29.81 -56.13 12.21
N GLU A 734 -28.58 -56.63 12.16
CA GLU A 734 -28.20 -57.88 12.83
C GLU A 734 -28.25 -57.75 14.36
N GLU A 735 -27.93 -56.57 14.87
CA GLU A 735 -28.01 -56.18 16.26
C GLU A 735 -29.47 -56.24 16.77
N TRP A 736 -30.44 -55.71 16.00
CA TRP A 736 -31.86 -55.85 16.32
C TRP A 736 -32.35 -57.31 16.20
N LYS A 737 -32.01 -58.02 15.11
CA LYS A 737 -32.35 -59.44 14.95
C LYS A 737 -31.89 -60.29 16.15
N ARG A 738 -30.66 -60.08 16.64
CA ARG A 738 -30.11 -60.75 17.84
C ARG A 738 -30.84 -60.37 19.13
N LEU A 739 -31.36 -59.14 19.24
CA LEU A 739 -32.14 -58.66 20.38
C LEU A 739 -33.54 -59.27 20.44
N ILE A 740 -34.18 -59.45 19.28
CA ILE A 740 -35.53 -60.04 19.18
C ILE A 740 -35.50 -61.57 19.27
N GLN A 741 -34.41 -62.23 18.86
CA GLN A 741 -34.27 -63.68 18.96
C GLN A 741 -34.50 -64.20 20.41
N PRO A 742 -35.27 -65.29 20.60
CA PRO A 742 -35.32 -66.00 21.86
C PRO A 742 -33.96 -66.66 22.14
N ARG A 743 -33.36 -66.37 23.30
CA ARG A 743 -32.25 -67.18 23.82
C ARG A 743 -32.80 -68.56 24.17
N LEU A 744 -32.61 -69.52 23.26
CA LEU A 744 -32.83 -70.94 23.56
C LEU A 744 -31.97 -71.33 24.77
N ASN A 745 -32.63 -71.83 25.82
CA ASN A 745 -31.94 -72.31 27.02
C ASN A 745 -30.98 -73.45 26.66
N ARG A 746 -29.67 -73.18 26.66
CA ARG A 746 -28.64 -74.20 26.93
C ARG A 746 -28.62 -74.54 28.41
N SER A 747 -29.78 -74.98 28.92
CA SER A 747 -29.89 -75.67 30.20
C SER A 747 -29.70 -77.16 29.94
N LYS A 748 -28.51 -77.69 30.23
CA LYS A 748 -28.29 -79.12 30.46
C LYS A 748 -26.99 -79.34 31.24
N CYS A 749 -26.94 -80.51 31.86
CA CYS A 749 -25.85 -81.04 32.68
C CYS A 749 -24.51 -81.08 31.93
#